data_AF-A0A7V4HX19-F1
#
_entry.id   AF-A0A7V4HX19-F1
#
_cell.length_a   1.000
_cell.length_b   1.000
_cell.length_c   1.000
_cell.angle_alpha   90.00
_cell.angle_beta   90.00
_cell.angle_gamma   90.00
#
_symmetry.space_group_name_H-M   'P 1'
#
loop_
_entity.id
_entity.type
_entity.pdbx_description
1 polymer ?
#
loop_
_entity_poly.entity_id
_entity_poly.type
_entity_poly.pdbx_seq_one_letter_code
_entity_poly.pdbx_strand_id
1 'polypeptide(L)'
;MSPSRWSWPCAVVVLLAAASELFAQGRLPHIGYVFPGGGERGKTIDVIVGGENIKEVTDAYISGGGIKTRIVKWYRPMTQGEYVGLSMKIQNTLEELEKVRGKGKVTWEEARKVAGVTDEQLKEMEIYRKREADPKRQPNPQIAEELTVQIEIAQDAKLGDRELRLIHPNAMSNPLYFYVGQYPETREQEPNDVTPDQSAHVQLPMVINGQIMPGDVDRFWFEAKKGTKLVAACAARGLIPYLADAVPGWFQAVLHLYDDQGNEVAFADSLGFLHDPVLYYEVPKDGVYTIEIHDSIYRGREDFVYRISIGEIPYVTGLFPLGGRAGQPVTVELKGWNLPVKTLNLEPSFYRGGAGIRPDILEQNNIFCNRVGFIVDTLREEFETEPNDTPDKAQEVSVPLVINGRIDKPGDIDYFKFSGLGSIVAEVYARRMYSPLDSVVRLTDENGKVVAYDDDYEDRAWPLITHHADSRLLTTTKGAHYVSIGDAQGRGGPDYAYRLYIRPPRPDFDLRVTPSSVTARAGTCVPITVHALRKDGFNDDIALELVNPPPGFSLGGAWVPGGQEKVRLTLSVPPEPAKEPFLLQMHGYATVQGRRLLRPAFPADEMTQAFILQHIVPTKDWAVFVTGSAPGKPPCTFVDAGVRIPVDGVGQARFMVADGIDSNNLRFELSEPPKGITLDTPQPVGLTRGLIVPVKCDPDKVKPGAKGNLLFVVSQETSYVSREDKKLMTARSVYGLLPAVPYEVVAGKKTRPMAKER
;
A
#
# COMPACT_ATOMS: atom_id res chain seq x y z
N MET A 1 16.45 31.72 -59.78
CA MET A 1 15.16 32.45 -59.80
C MET A 1 14.18 31.68 -58.92
N SER A 2 13.73 32.33 -57.84
CA SER A 2 12.65 31.99 -56.88
C SER A 2 12.43 30.53 -56.43
N PRO A 3 12.57 30.22 -55.12
CA PRO A 3 11.80 29.16 -54.49
C PRO A 3 10.43 29.70 -54.03
N SER A 4 9.38 28.98 -54.38
CA SER A 4 7.99 29.30 -54.07
C SER A 4 7.65 29.07 -52.60
N ARG A 5 6.98 30.07 -52.01
CA ARG A 5 6.39 30.10 -50.68
C ARG A 5 5.36 28.99 -50.48
N TRP A 6 5.49 28.20 -49.42
CA TRP A 6 4.38 27.44 -48.83
C TRP A 6 3.93 28.15 -47.55
N SER A 7 2.71 28.66 -47.58
CA SER A 7 1.98 29.22 -46.45
C SER A 7 1.47 28.10 -45.55
N TRP A 8 1.91 28.09 -44.29
CA TRP A 8 1.24 27.38 -43.20
C TRP A 8 -0.10 28.07 -42.87
N PRO A 9 -1.20 27.32 -42.65
CA PRO A 9 -2.26 27.77 -41.77
C PRO A 9 -2.18 27.06 -40.42
N CYS A 10 -2.07 27.91 -39.41
CA CYS A 10 -2.36 27.77 -37.98
C CYS A 10 -3.15 26.53 -37.53
N ALA A 11 -2.51 25.83 -36.57
CA ALA A 11 -3.06 25.24 -35.35
C ALA A 11 -4.60 25.12 -35.22
N VAL A 12 -5.06 23.87 -35.15
CA VAL A 12 -6.23 23.47 -34.37
C VAL A 12 -5.73 22.44 -33.36
N VAL A 13 -5.24 22.93 -32.22
CA VAL A 13 -5.04 22.12 -31.01
C VAL A 13 -6.39 22.13 -30.28
N VAL A 14 -7.18 21.07 -30.46
CA VAL A 14 -8.42 20.87 -29.71
C VAL A 14 -8.16 19.79 -28.65
N LEU A 15 -7.94 20.31 -27.43
CA LEU A 15 -8.39 19.80 -26.13
C LEU A 15 -8.13 18.32 -25.78
N LEU A 16 -6.98 18.09 -25.16
CA LEU A 16 -6.69 16.97 -24.25
C LEU A 16 -7.24 17.23 -22.81
N ALA A 17 -8.35 17.95 -22.66
CA ALA A 17 -8.79 18.51 -21.37
C ALA A 17 -9.97 17.79 -20.68
N ALA A 18 -10.52 16.71 -21.24
CA ALA A 18 -11.73 16.07 -20.68
C ALA A 18 -11.44 14.97 -19.65
N ALA A 19 -10.25 14.33 -19.66
CA ALA A 19 -9.86 13.39 -18.61
C ALA A 19 -9.50 14.10 -17.29
N SER A 20 -9.14 15.38 -17.35
CA SER A 20 -8.78 16.20 -16.18
C SER A 20 -9.97 16.68 -15.35
N GLU A 21 -11.20 16.70 -15.88
CA GLU A 21 -12.35 17.26 -15.16
C GLU A 21 -13.09 16.26 -14.26
N LEU A 22 -12.95 14.95 -14.49
CA LEU A 22 -13.29 13.94 -13.46
C LEU A 22 -12.29 13.88 -12.32
N PHE A 23 -11.12 14.48 -12.53
CA PHE A 23 -10.10 14.78 -11.52
C PHE A 23 -10.09 16.27 -11.14
N ALA A 24 -11.18 17.02 -11.40
CA ALA A 24 -11.39 18.34 -10.79
C ALA A 24 -11.95 18.23 -9.35
N GLN A 25 -11.74 17.08 -8.69
CA GLN A 25 -11.48 17.13 -7.24
C GLN A 25 -10.19 17.94 -7.09
N GLY A 26 -10.19 19.02 -6.29
CA GLY A 26 -8.92 19.57 -5.82
C GLY A 26 -8.04 18.41 -5.35
N ARG A 27 -6.72 18.47 -5.63
CA ARG A 27 -5.79 17.38 -5.30
C ARG A 27 -6.14 16.86 -3.91
N LEU A 28 -6.47 15.56 -3.83
CA LEU A 28 -6.91 14.94 -2.58
C LEU A 28 -5.82 15.14 -1.51
N PRO A 29 -6.19 15.30 -0.24
CA PRO A 29 -5.20 15.33 0.84
C PRO A 29 -4.37 14.05 0.76
N HIS A 30 -3.06 14.20 0.72
CA HIS A 30 -2.12 13.08 0.71
C HIS A 30 -1.10 13.30 1.81
N ILE A 31 -0.79 12.24 2.56
CA ILE A 31 0.17 12.26 3.66
C ILE A 31 1.35 11.36 3.32
N GLY A 32 2.57 11.86 3.54
CA GLY A 32 3.81 11.12 3.29
C GLY A 32 4.51 10.63 4.55
N TYR A 33 4.33 11.31 5.69
CA TYR A 33 4.88 10.86 6.97
C TYR A 33 4.07 11.34 8.18
N VAL A 34 4.30 10.69 9.32
CA VAL A 34 3.74 11.03 10.64
C VAL A 34 4.88 11.01 11.66
N PHE A 35 5.11 12.12 12.36
CA PHE A 35 6.24 12.28 13.28
C PHE A 35 5.85 12.99 14.60
N PRO A 36 6.03 12.38 15.78
CA PRO A 36 6.46 11.00 16.00
C PRO A 36 5.53 9.97 15.36
N GLY A 37 6.06 8.80 15.00
CA GLY A 37 5.31 7.71 14.38
C GLY A 37 4.35 6.98 15.34
N GLY A 38 4.03 7.59 16.48
CA GLY A 38 3.01 7.16 17.43
C GLY A 38 3.24 7.66 18.86
N GLY A 39 2.70 6.97 19.86
CA GLY A 39 2.76 7.41 21.25
C GLY A 39 2.35 6.38 22.30
N GLU A 40 2.72 6.67 23.56
CA GLU A 40 2.38 5.86 24.74
C GLU A 40 0.89 5.98 25.09
N ARG A 41 0.25 4.86 25.42
CA ARG A 41 -1.11 4.86 25.97
C ARG A 41 -1.23 5.73 27.23
N GLY A 42 -2.36 6.42 27.38
CA GLY A 42 -2.60 7.31 28.53
C GLY A 42 -1.92 8.68 28.42
N LYS A 43 -1.26 8.99 27.30
CA LYS A 43 -0.61 10.29 27.06
C LYS A 43 -1.35 11.13 26.02
N THR A 44 -1.05 12.42 26.05
CA THR A 44 -1.38 13.36 24.97
C THR A 44 -0.09 13.82 24.34
N ILE A 45 -0.01 13.74 23.01
CA ILE A 45 1.17 14.11 22.23
C ILE A 45 0.79 15.00 21.06
N ASP A 46 1.70 15.88 20.63
CA ASP A 46 1.57 16.63 19.39
C ASP A 46 2.35 15.91 18.29
N VAL A 47 1.69 15.68 17.16
CA VAL A 47 2.21 14.92 16.02
C VAL A 47 2.17 15.77 14.77
N ILE A 48 3.26 15.79 14.03
CA ILE A 48 3.40 16.46 12.75
C ILE A 48 3.08 15.45 11.65
N VAL A 49 2.10 15.78 10.81
CA VAL A 49 1.75 15.02 9.63
C VAL A 49 2.17 15.82 8.40
N GLY A 50 3.14 15.30 7.65
CA GLY A 50 3.64 15.95 6.43
C GLY A 50 2.94 15.43 5.19
N GLY A 51 2.63 16.31 4.25
CA GLY A 51 1.85 15.95 3.07
C GLY A 51 1.64 17.09 2.06
N GLU A 52 0.62 16.94 1.24
CA GLU A 52 0.13 17.96 0.32
C GLU A 52 -1.40 18.07 0.36
N ASN A 53 -1.92 19.29 0.17
CA ASN A 53 -3.36 19.58 0.19
C ASN A 53 -4.03 19.28 1.53
N ILE A 54 -3.35 19.61 2.62
CA ILE A 54 -3.77 19.30 4.00
C ILE A 54 -4.18 20.54 4.81
N LYS A 55 -4.10 21.74 4.21
CA LYS A 55 -4.49 23.01 4.85
C LYS A 55 -5.89 23.04 5.43
N GLU A 56 -6.86 22.49 4.71
CA GLU A 56 -8.29 22.54 5.05
C GLU A 56 -8.75 21.31 5.85
N VAL A 57 -7.83 20.46 6.30
CA VAL A 57 -8.14 19.29 7.14
C VAL A 57 -8.81 19.75 8.43
N THR A 58 -9.90 19.07 8.78
CA THR A 58 -10.73 19.36 9.94
C THR A 58 -10.52 18.39 11.09
N ASP A 59 -10.06 17.17 10.80
CA ASP A 59 -9.84 16.13 11.81
C ASP A 59 -8.84 15.06 11.34
N ALA A 60 -8.45 14.15 12.23
CA ALA A 60 -7.68 12.95 11.91
C ALA A 60 -8.39 11.70 12.45
N TYR A 61 -8.53 10.67 11.62
CA TYR A 61 -9.08 9.38 12.01
C TYR A 61 -7.95 8.39 12.26
N ILE A 62 -7.91 7.75 13.43
CA ILE A 62 -6.92 6.72 13.78
C ILE A 62 -7.64 5.41 14.14
N SER A 63 -7.24 4.32 13.49
CA SER A 63 -8.02 3.07 13.55
C SER A 63 -8.00 2.35 14.90
N GLY A 64 -9.10 1.64 15.16
CA GLY A 64 -9.29 0.72 16.28
C GLY A 64 -9.43 1.34 17.67
N GLY A 65 -9.92 2.59 17.73
CA GLY A 65 -10.54 3.20 18.92
C GLY A 65 -9.60 3.64 20.03
N GLY A 66 -10.16 4.33 21.03
CA GLY A 66 -9.42 4.82 22.20
C GLY A 66 -8.52 6.03 21.94
N ILE A 67 -8.77 6.78 20.85
CA ILE A 67 -7.97 7.93 20.45
C ILE A 67 -8.89 9.11 20.15
N LYS A 68 -8.49 10.30 20.62
CA LYS A 68 -9.10 11.58 20.22
C LYS A 68 -8.07 12.49 19.59
N THR A 69 -8.52 13.32 18.67
CA THR A 69 -7.66 14.17 17.84
C THR A 69 -8.12 15.61 17.87
N ARG A 70 -7.17 16.53 17.68
CA ARG A 70 -7.45 17.95 17.51
C ARG A 70 -6.40 18.57 16.60
N ILE A 71 -6.86 19.24 15.54
CA ILE A 71 -5.96 20.01 14.66
C ILE A 71 -5.47 21.25 15.42
N VAL A 72 -4.15 21.44 15.46
CA VAL A 72 -3.49 22.52 16.21
C VAL A 72 -3.01 23.62 15.28
N LYS A 73 -2.24 23.25 14.25
CA LYS A 73 -1.57 24.21 13.38
C LYS A 73 -1.34 23.60 12.00
N TRP A 74 -1.56 24.39 10.96
CA TRP A 74 -1.04 24.09 9.62
C TRP A 74 0.12 25.03 9.30
N TYR A 75 1.13 24.51 8.61
CA TYR A 75 2.29 25.24 8.15
C TYR A 75 2.63 24.80 6.72
N ARG A 76 3.00 25.77 5.87
CA ARG A 76 3.76 25.47 4.67
C ARG A 76 4.87 26.50 4.50
N PRO A 77 6.02 26.08 3.97
CA PRO A 77 7.09 26.98 3.58
C PRO A 77 6.63 27.97 2.51
N MET A 78 7.26 29.16 2.51
CA MET A 78 7.13 30.13 1.43
C MET A 78 7.60 29.53 0.09
N THR A 79 6.86 29.79 -0.98
CA THR A 79 7.27 29.40 -2.34
C THR A 79 8.25 30.40 -2.94
N GLN A 80 9.01 30.00 -3.95
CA GLN A 80 9.90 30.89 -4.69
C GLN A 80 9.15 32.11 -5.26
N GLY A 81 7.95 31.91 -5.80
CA GLY A 81 7.12 32.99 -6.33
C GLY A 81 6.72 34.00 -5.27
N GLU A 82 6.34 33.54 -4.07
CA GLU A 82 6.03 34.42 -2.94
C GLU A 82 7.26 35.19 -2.46
N TYR A 83 8.41 34.52 -2.38
CA TYR A 83 9.68 35.15 -2.00
C TYR A 83 10.09 36.25 -3.00
N VAL A 84 10.05 35.95 -4.31
CA VAL A 84 10.38 36.90 -5.37
C VAL A 84 9.39 38.05 -5.38
N GLY A 85 8.09 37.76 -5.24
CA GLY A 85 7.05 38.78 -5.18
C GLY A 85 7.22 39.75 -4.01
N LEU A 86 7.51 39.24 -2.80
CA LEU A 86 7.81 40.07 -1.63
C LEU A 86 9.10 40.87 -1.82
N SER A 87 10.16 40.24 -2.35
CA SER A 87 11.43 40.91 -2.64
C SER A 87 11.24 42.06 -3.64
N MET A 88 10.51 41.84 -4.73
CA MET A 88 10.16 42.87 -5.71
C MET A 88 9.31 43.98 -5.09
N LYS A 89 8.34 43.64 -4.23
CA LYS A 89 7.51 44.62 -3.53
C LYS A 89 8.35 45.57 -2.66
N ILE A 90 9.31 45.02 -1.90
CA ILE A 90 10.22 45.82 -1.06
C ILE A 90 11.13 46.68 -1.96
N GLN A 91 11.70 46.11 -3.01
CA GLN A 91 12.59 46.82 -3.94
C GLN A 91 11.90 47.97 -4.66
N ASN A 92 10.69 47.74 -5.20
CA ASN A 92 9.91 48.79 -5.86
C ASN A 92 9.57 49.93 -4.90
N THR A 93 9.19 49.58 -3.66
CA THR A 93 8.88 50.59 -2.63
C THR A 93 10.14 51.39 -2.25
N LEU A 94 11.30 50.74 -2.15
CA LEU A 94 12.58 51.41 -1.93
C LEU A 94 12.86 52.43 -3.05
N GLU A 95 12.75 52.02 -4.31
CA GLU A 95 12.97 52.90 -5.47
C GLU A 95 12.00 54.08 -5.53
N GLU A 96 10.72 53.85 -5.20
CA GLU A 96 9.71 54.92 -5.11
C GLU A 96 10.05 55.92 -4.00
N LEU A 97 10.44 55.45 -2.82
CA LEU A 97 10.84 56.31 -1.71
C LEU A 97 12.12 57.09 -2.02
N GLU A 98 13.10 56.47 -2.70
CA GLU A 98 14.33 57.15 -3.12
C GLU A 98 14.06 58.28 -4.12
N LYS A 99 13.13 58.05 -5.07
CA LYS A 99 12.69 59.08 -6.04
C LYS A 99 12.02 60.27 -5.35
N VAL A 100 11.23 60.03 -4.29
CA VAL A 100 10.50 61.09 -3.57
C VAL A 100 11.39 61.84 -2.58
N ARG A 101 12.37 61.18 -1.94
CA ARG A 101 13.14 61.75 -0.82
C ARG A 101 14.29 62.68 -1.23
N GLY A 102 14.78 62.59 -2.48
CA GLY A 102 15.75 63.52 -3.07
C GLY A 102 17.19 63.44 -2.53
N LYS A 103 17.42 63.58 -1.21
CA LYS A 103 18.74 63.42 -0.54
C LYS A 103 18.64 62.54 0.72
N GLY A 104 19.47 61.51 0.78
CA GLY A 104 19.57 60.52 1.87
C GLY A 104 19.21 59.11 1.40
N LYS A 105 19.97 58.09 1.81
CA LYS A 105 19.66 56.69 1.48
C LYS A 105 18.41 56.26 2.22
N VAL A 106 17.42 55.73 1.49
CA VAL A 106 16.28 55.04 2.12
C VAL A 106 16.79 53.69 2.60
N THR A 107 16.49 53.35 3.84
CA THR A 107 16.92 52.06 4.40
C THR A 107 15.96 50.95 3.99
N TRP A 108 16.45 49.72 3.97
CA TRP A 108 15.63 48.54 3.70
C TRP A 108 14.50 48.38 4.73
N GLU A 109 14.72 48.80 5.98
CA GLU A 109 13.71 48.82 7.04
C GLU A 109 12.62 49.88 6.85
N GLU A 110 12.93 51.03 6.25
CA GLU A 110 11.91 52.02 5.91
C GLU A 110 11.05 51.50 4.75
N ALA A 111 11.68 50.96 3.70
CA ALA A 111 10.98 50.40 2.54
C ALA A 111 10.07 49.23 2.92
N ARG A 112 10.51 48.31 3.79
CA ARG A 112 9.66 47.18 4.23
C ARG A 112 8.40 47.63 4.97
N LYS A 113 8.51 48.64 5.83
CA LYS A 113 7.39 49.15 6.62
C LYS A 113 6.36 49.81 5.72
N VAL A 114 6.81 50.61 4.74
CA VAL A 114 5.94 51.24 3.74
C VAL A 114 5.32 50.19 2.80
N ALA A 115 6.08 49.16 2.43
CA ALA A 115 5.60 48.05 1.61
C ALA A 115 4.58 47.15 2.34
N GLY A 116 4.36 47.36 3.65
CA GLY A 116 3.46 46.55 4.46
C GLY A 116 3.87 45.08 4.57
N VAL A 117 5.19 44.82 4.62
CA VAL A 117 5.73 43.47 4.84
C VAL A 117 5.79 43.20 6.34
N THR A 118 5.12 42.12 6.77
CA THR A 118 5.01 41.69 8.18
C THR A 118 6.31 41.05 8.68
N ASP A 119 6.50 41.00 10.01
CA ASP A 119 7.67 40.34 10.60
C ASP A 119 7.62 38.82 10.39
N GLU A 120 6.43 38.21 10.32
CA GLU A 120 6.26 36.81 9.93
C GLU A 120 6.74 36.56 8.50
N GLN A 121 6.37 37.42 7.54
CA GLN A 121 6.84 37.31 6.16
C GLN A 121 8.35 37.42 6.05
N LEU A 122 8.98 38.29 6.85
CA LEU A 122 10.44 38.38 6.90
C LEU A 122 11.08 37.10 7.43
N LYS A 123 10.53 36.55 8.51
CA LYS A 123 11.00 35.29 9.09
C LYS A 123 10.90 34.15 8.07
N GLU A 124 9.80 34.06 7.35
CA GLU A 124 9.63 33.07 6.27
C GLU A 124 10.58 33.32 5.09
N MET A 125 10.87 34.57 4.73
CA MET A 125 11.91 34.88 3.73
C MET A 125 13.30 34.43 4.19
N GLU A 126 13.63 34.56 5.48
CA GLU A 126 14.88 34.06 6.04
C GLU A 126 14.93 32.53 6.04
N ILE A 127 13.84 31.86 6.45
CA ILE A 127 13.72 30.40 6.39
C ILE A 127 13.88 29.91 4.95
N TYR A 128 13.20 30.55 3.99
CA TYR A 128 13.33 30.24 2.57
C TYR A 128 14.79 30.32 2.11
N ARG A 129 15.48 31.44 2.43
CA ARG A 129 16.90 31.62 2.06
C ARG A 129 17.81 30.57 2.68
N LYS A 130 17.59 30.20 3.95
CA LYS A 130 18.37 29.14 4.62
C LYS A 130 18.16 27.79 3.94
N ARG A 131 16.93 27.44 3.60
CA ARG A 131 16.61 26.17 2.92
C ARG A 131 17.17 26.10 1.50
N GLU A 132 17.13 27.21 0.75
CA GLU A 132 17.73 27.27 -0.60
C GLU A 132 19.26 27.27 -0.56
N ALA A 133 19.86 27.76 0.53
CA ALA A 133 21.29 27.76 0.72
C ALA A 133 21.85 26.40 1.20
N ASP A 134 21.01 25.49 1.65
CA ASP A 134 21.42 24.16 2.10
C ASP A 134 21.70 23.24 0.90
N PRO A 135 22.98 22.89 0.63
CA PRO A 135 23.35 22.07 -0.51
C PRO A 135 22.92 20.61 -0.35
N LYS A 136 22.59 20.15 0.86
CA LYS A 136 22.16 18.77 1.12
C LYS A 136 20.66 18.60 0.94
N ARG A 137 19.89 19.69 1.01
CA ARG A 137 18.42 19.64 0.98
C ARG A 137 17.90 19.12 -0.36
N GLN A 138 16.94 18.19 -0.29
CA GLN A 138 16.19 17.69 -1.44
C GLN A 138 14.73 18.12 -1.31
N PRO A 139 14.28 19.19 -1.99
CA PRO A 139 12.90 19.65 -1.87
C PRO A 139 11.92 18.63 -2.43
N ASN A 140 10.93 18.23 -1.63
CA ASN A 140 9.83 17.38 -2.07
C ASN A 140 8.47 18.09 -1.83
N PRO A 141 7.82 18.59 -2.90
CA PRO A 141 6.51 19.26 -2.79
C PRO A 141 5.39 18.38 -2.22
N GLN A 142 5.47 17.05 -2.34
CA GLN A 142 4.40 16.13 -1.90
C GLN A 142 4.31 15.99 -0.38
N ILE A 143 5.33 16.46 0.35
CA ILE A 143 5.42 16.44 1.80
C ILE A 143 5.80 17.81 2.39
N ALA A 144 5.63 18.88 1.59
CA ALA A 144 6.06 20.22 1.96
C ALA A 144 5.10 20.93 2.91
N GLU A 145 3.83 20.53 2.97
CA GLU A 145 2.90 21.01 3.99
C GLU A 145 3.03 20.17 5.26
N GLU A 146 2.82 20.81 6.41
CA GLU A 146 2.82 20.17 7.72
C GLU A 146 1.54 20.52 8.46
N LEU A 147 0.94 19.51 9.11
CA LEU A 147 -0.20 19.67 10.01
C LEU A 147 0.16 19.11 11.38
N THR A 148 0.14 19.96 12.40
CA THR A 148 0.25 19.52 13.80
C THR A 148 -1.11 19.08 14.30
N VAL A 149 -1.20 17.81 14.69
CA VAL A 149 -2.36 17.15 15.26
C VAL A 149 -2.03 16.77 16.70
N GLN A 150 -2.82 17.24 17.65
CA GLN A 150 -2.76 16.77 19.02
C GLN A 150 -3.56 15.47 19.14
N ILE A 151 -2.95 14.44 19.72
CA ILE A 151 -3.52 13.10 19.85
C ILE A 151 -3.56 12.74 21.33
N GLU A 152 -4.76 12.50 21.87
CA GLU A 152 -5.00 11.94 23.20
C GLU A 152 -5.24 10.43 23.07
N ILE A 153 -4.36 9.63 23.69
CA ILE A 153 -4.42 8.17 23.64
C ILE A 153 -4.96 7.67 24.98
N ALA A 154 -6.08 6.95 24.97
CA ALA A 154 -6.67 6.40 26.18
C ALA A 154 -5.77 5.33 26.82
N GLN A 155 -5.88 5.17 28.14
CA GLN A 155 -5.08 4.19 28.89
C GLN A 155 -5.38 2.73 28.51
N ASP A 156 -6.59 2.46 28.01
CA ASP A 156 -7.08 1.16 27.56
C ASP A 156 -7.06 1.01 26.02
N ALA A 157 -6.47 1.99 25.29
CA ALA A 157 -6.27 1.86 23.86
C ALA A 157 -5.43 0.63 23.55
N LYS A 158 -5.90 -0.22 22.64
CA LYS A 158 -5.19 -1.44 22.22
C LYS A 158 -3.80 -1.08 21.66
N LEU A 159 -2.81 -1.89 22.03
CA LEU A 159 -1.42 -1.72 21.59
C LEU A 159 -1.22 -2.12 20.13
N GLY A 160 -0.17 -1.56 19.52
CA GLY A 160 0.29 -1.88 18.16
C GLY A 160 0.06 -0.78 17.14
N ASP A 161 0.44 -1.06 15.90
CA ASP A 161 0.23 -0.21 14.72
C ASP A 161 -1.27 0.05 14.47
N ARG A 162 -1.60 1.29 14.17
CA ARG A 162 -2.89 1.82 13.76
C ARG A 162 -2.72 2.51 12.42
N GLU A 163 -3.81 2.82 11.75
CA GLU A 163 -3.79 3.62 10.53
C GLU A 163 -4.33 5.01 10.82
N LEU A 164 -3.53 6.03 10.54
CA LEU A 164 -3.90 7.44 10.59
C LEU A 164 -4.31 7.90 9.19
N ARG A 165 -5.45 8.58 9.10
CA ARG A 165 -5.94 9.29 7.91
C ARG A 165 -6.36 10.70 8.30
N LEU A 166 -6.12 11.68 7.44
CA LEU A 166 -6.64 13.04 7.62
C LEU A 166 -8.02 13.17 6.98
N ILE A 167 -8.92 13.85 7.70
CA ILE A 167 -10.29 14.14 7.28
C ILE A 167 -10.36 15.58 6.80
N HIS A 168 -10.56 15.74 5.50
CA HIS A 168 -10.80 17.00 4.82
C HIS A 168 -12.30 17.16 4.54
N PRO A 169 -12.89 18.36 4.50
CA PRO A 169 -14.33 18.55 4.29
C PRO A 169 -14.91 17.80 3.08
N ASN A 170 -14.10 17.63 2.04
CA ASN A 170 -14.49 16.99 0.79
C ASN A 170 -13.77 15.66 0.51
N ALA A 171 -12.85 15.21 1.38
CA ALA A 171 -11.99 14.06 1.10
C ALA A 171 -11.35 13.43 2.34
N MET A 172 -10.74 12.27 2.15
CA MET A 172 -9.92 11.59 3.15
C MET A 172 -8.57 11.21 2.54
N SER A 173 -7.49 11.28 3.33
CA SER A 173 -6.16 10.92 2.84
C SER A 173 -5.95 9.40 2.72
N ASN A 174 -4.84 9.03 2.06
CA ASN A 174 -4.23 7.71 2.22
C ASN A 174 -3.90 7.42 3.72
N PRO A 175 -3.81 6.14 4.11
CA PRO A 175 -3.35 5.78 5.45
C PRO A 175 -1.82 5.87 5.61
N LEU A 176 -1.39 6.19 6.83
CA LEU A 176 -0.03 5.93 7.32
C LEU A 176 -0.07 5.25 8.69
N TYR A 177 0.99 4.53 9.04
CA TYR A 177 1.04 3.83 10.32
C TYR A 177 1.31 4.77 11.49
N PHE A 178 0.58 4.55 12.59
CA PHE A 178 0.73 5.22 13.88
C PHE A 178 0.72 4.16 14.99
N TYR A 179 1.78 4.03 15.77
CA TYR A 179 1.86 2.95 16.77
C TYR A 179 1.43 3.43 18.17
N VAL A 180 0.50 2.70 18.78
CA VAL A 180 0.15 2.85 20.19
C VAL A 180 1.06 1.94 21.02
N GLY A 181 1.96 2.55 21.78
CA GLY A 181 3.00 1.90 22.57
C GLY A 181 2.63 1.75 24.06
N GLN A 182 3.41 0.91 24.74
CA GLN A 182 3.29 0.65 26.18
C GLN A 182 4.44 1.22 27.02
N TYR A 183 5.52 1.65 26.36
CA TYR A 183 6.72 2.18 27.01
C TYR A 183 6.72 3.71 26.94
N PRO A 184 7.39 4.39 27.88
CA PRO A 184 7.66 5.81 27.77
C PRO A 184 8.30 6.14 26.43
N GLU A 185 7.94 7.30 25.87
CA GLU A 185 8.48 7.75 24.59
C GLU A 185 9.16 9.11 24.72
N THR A 186 10.29 9.27 24.04
CA THR A 186 10.91 10.57 23.81
C THR A 186 10.96 10.87 22.32
N ARG A 187 11.01 12.16 22.00
CA ARG A 187 11.33 12.67 20.67
C ARG A 187 12.75 13.20 20.70
N GLU A 188 13.49 13.00 19.61
CA GLU A 188 14.81 13.59 19.42
C GLU A 188 14.80 15.12 19.57
N GLN A 189 15.95 15.67 19.95
CA GLN A 189 16.26 17.09 19.86
C GLN A 189 17.57 17.30 19.11
N GLU A 190 17.48 18.03 18.00
CA GLU A 190 18.62 18.44 17.19
C GLU A 190 19.33 19.70 17.73
N PRO A 191 20.64 19.87 17.49
CA PRO A 191 21.54 18.94 16.81
C PRO A 191 22.02 17.80 17.72
N ASN A 192 22.06 16.57 17.22
CA ASN A 192 22.65 15.41 17.92
C ASN A 192 23.65 14.60 17.03
N ASP A 193 24.11 15.24 15.95
CA ASP A 193 25.01 14.72 14.90
C ASP A 193 26.47 14.53 15.32
N VAL A 194 26.87 15.09 16.46
CA VAL A 194 28.23 14.96 17.02
C VAL A 194 28.17 14.58 18.50
N THR A 195 27.34 15.29 19.25
CA THR A 195 27.13 15.03 20.68
C THR A 195 25.76 14.39 20.84
N PRO A 196 25.65 13.26 21.56
CA PRO A 196 24.36 12.64 21.82
C PRO A 196 23.37 13.61 22.46
N ASP A 197 22.09 13.45 22.11
CA ASP A 197 20.99 14.25 22.62
C ASP A 197 21.02 14.30 24.15
N GLN A 198 21.28 15.49 24.68
CA GLN A 198 21.41 15.73 26.13
C GLN A 198 20.05 15.81 26.84
N SER A 199 18.98 16.00 26.08
CA SER A 199 17.62 16.16 26.59
C SER A 199 16.86 14.83 26.66
N ALA A 200 17.25 13.86 25.83
CA ALA A 200 16.74 12.51 25.85
C ALA A 200 17.27 11.77 27.08
N HIS A 201 16.54 11.86 28.19
CA HIS A 201 16.76 10.96 29.33
C HIS A 201 16.26 9.56 28.96
N VAL A 202 17.07 8.79 28.23
CA VAL A 202 16.75 7.40 27.86
C VAL A 202 16.78 6.51 29.10
N GLN A 203 15.62 6.35 29.73
CA GLN A 203 15.40 5.43 30.84
C GLN A 203 14.81 4.13 30.31
N LEU A 204 15.61 3.06 30.28
CA LEU A 204 15.17 1.78 29.73
C LEU A 204 14.06 1.13 30.58
N PRO A 205 13.03 0.51 29.95
CA PRO A 205 12.75 0.49 28.51
C PRO A 205 12.09 1.80 28.03
N MET A 206 12.40 2.21 26.80
CA MET A 206 11.88 3.44 26.19
C MET A 206 11.70 3.29 24.67
N VAL A 207 10.89 4.16 24.07
CA VAL A 207 10.87 4.39 22.62
C VAL A 207 11.48 5.75 22.28
N ILE A 208 12.42 5.77 21.36
CA ILE A 208 12.99 7.00 20.77
C ILE A 208 12.33 7.21 19.42
N ASN A 209 11.74 8.39 19.21
CA ASN A 209 11.18 8.81 17.92
C ASN A 209 12.09 9.84 17.28
N GLY A 210 12.46 9.65 16.02
CA GLY A 210 13.28 10.61 15.29
C GLY A 210 13.07 10.63 13.77
N GLN A 211 13.80 11.51 13.10
CA GLN A 211 13.68 11.82 11.68
C GLN A 211 15.05 12.18 11.07
N ILE A 212 15.55 11.33 10.17
CA ILE A 212 16.86 11.55 9.53
C ILE A 212 16.77 12.59 8.42
N MET A 213 17.44 13.72 8.60
CA MET A 213 17.62 14.74 7.56
C MET A 213 18.84 14.44 6.66
N PRO A 214 19.01 15.13 5.51
CA PRO A 214 20.11 14.83 4.59
C PRO A 214 21.50 14.85 5.22
N GLY A 215 22.15 13.69 5.24
CA GLY A 215 23.50 13.51 5.81
C GLY A 215 23.54 13.61 7.33
N ASP A 216 22.41 13.38 7.98
CA ASP A 216 22.22 13.39 9.43
C ASP A 216 22.55 12.04 10.07
N VAL A 217 22.89 12.07 11.35
CA VAL A 217 23.22 10.89 12.16
C VAL A 217 22.79 11.14 13.59
N ASP A 218 21.80 10.41 14.09
CA ASP A 218 21.25 10.74 15.40
C ASP A 218 21.88 9.89 16.49
N ARG A 219 22.24 10.52 17.61
CA ARG A 219 22.88 9.83 18.75
C ARG A 219 22.11 10.06 20.05
N PHE A 220 21.94 8.99 20.81
CA PHE A 220 21.29 8.99 22.12
C PHE A 220 22.10 8.19 23.11
N TRP A 221 22.24 8.69 24.34
CA TRP A 221 22.94 7.97 25.41
C TRP A 221 21.95 7.38 26.42
N PHE A 222 22.35 6.28 27.05
CA PHE A 222 21.59 5.66 28.13
C PHE A 222 22.54 4.96 29.12
N GLU A 223 22.08 4.79 30.35
CA GLU A 223 22.78 3.99 31.35
C GLU A 223 22.30 2.54 31.31
N ALA A 224 23.24 1.60 31.37
CA ALA A 224 22.92 0.18 31.48
C ALA A 224 23.81 -0.53 32.53
N LYS A 225 23.28 -1.62 33.08
CA LYS A 225 23.94 -2.43 34.10
C LYS A 225 24.49 -3.71 33.51
N LYS A 226 25.59 -4.22 34.08
CA LYS A 226 26.14 -5.51 33.70
C LYS A 226 25.07 -6.60 33.76
N GLY A 227 24.97 -7.40 32.70
CA GLY A 227 23.99 -8.49 32.55
C GLY A 227 22.65 -8.06 31.93
N THR A 228 22.44 -6.76 31.70
CA THR A 228 21.25 -6.27 30.96
C THR A 228 21.25 -6.89 29.57
N LYS A 229 20.15 -7.56 29.20
CA LYS A 229 19.94 -8.14 27.86
C LYS A 229 19.23 -7.13 26.96
N LEU A 230 20.01 -6.21 26.43
CA LEU A 230 19.51 -5.11 25.61
C LEU A 230 18.95 -5.63 24.28
N VAL A 231 17.76 -5.15 23.93
CA VAL A 231 17.19 -5.19 22.59
C VAL A 231 16.96 -3.75 22.14
N ALA A 232 17.42 -3.39 20.95
CA ALA A 232 17.06 -2.15 20.26
C ALA A 232 16.43 -2.51 18.90
N ALA A 233 15.11 -2.38 18.79
CA ALA A 233 14.36 -2.68 17.57
C ALA A 233 13.93 -1.38 16.90
N CYS A 234 14.45 -1.13 15.69
CA CYS A 234 14.03 -0.01 14.86
C CYS A 234 12.77 -0.38 14.08
N ALA A 235 11.87 0.59 13.92
CA ALA A 235 10.80 0.58 12.93
C ALA A 235 10.98 1.82 12.05
N ALA A 236 11.31 1.61 10.77
CA ALA A 236 11.47 2.65 9.77
C ALA A 236 10.60 2.33 8.55
N ARG A 237 10.94 1.26 7.81
CA ARG A 237 10.08 0.67 6.79
C ARG A 237 8.76 0.15 7.37
N GLY A 238 8.76 -0.29 8.64
CA GLY A 238 7.53 -0.60 9.37
C GLY A 238 6.58 0.60 9.58
N LEU A 239 7.05 1.84 9.45
CA LEU A 239 6.24 3.05 9.46
C LEU A 239 5.83 3.46 8.05
N ILE A 240 6.79 3.43 7.12
CA ILE A 240 6.60 3.81 5.71
C ILE A 240 7.20 2.72 4.82
N PRO A 241 6.36 1.78 4.31
CA PRO A 241 6.85 0.60 3.60
C PRO A 241 7.65 0.88 2.33
N TYR A 242 7.22 1.91 1.59
CA TYR A 242 7.90 2.42 0.42
C TYR A 242 7.94 3.94 0.43
N LEU A 243 9.11 4.48 0.10
CA LEU A 243 9.36 5.87 -0.19
C LEU A 243 9.50 6.03 -1.70
N ALA A 244 8.55 6.74 -2.30
CA ALA A 244 8.68 7.19 -3.67
C ALA A 244 9.91 8.10 -3.81
N ASP A 245 10.54 8.05 -5.00
CA ASP A 245 11.68 8.90 -5.36
C ASP A 245 12.89 8.77 -4.41
N ALA A 246 13.05 7.60 -3.79
CA ALA A 246 14.23 7.23 -3.01
C ALA A 246 14.83 5.91 -3.54
N VAL A 247 16.16 5.76 -3.52
CA VAL A 247 16.85 4.50 -3.85
C VAL A 247 17.82 4.14 -2.73
N PRO A 248 17.68 2.97 -2.06
CA PRO A 248 16.53 2.04 -2.17
C PRO A 248 15.21 2.74 -1.81
N GLY A 249 14.08 2.19 -2.28
CA GLY A 249 12.75 2.81 -2.15
C GLY A 249 12.14 2.77 -0.76
N TRP A 250 12.95 2.91 0.30
CA TRP A 250 12.59 2.96 1.71
C TRP A 250 13.77 3.54 2.51
N PHE A 251 13.54 3.88 3.78
CA PHE A 251 14.59 4.25 4.72
C PHE A 251 15.31 2.99 5.19
N GLN A 252 16.56 2.81 4.76
CA GLN A 252 17.42 1.68 5.16
C GLN A 252 18.19 2.10 6.42
N ALA A 253 17.55 1.96 7.58
CA ALA A 253 18.13 2.34 8.85
C ALA A 253 19.31 1.42 9.23
N VAL A 254 20.32 2.01 9.87
CA VAL A 254 21.48 1.34 10.43
C VAL A 254 21.62 1.76 11.88
N LEU A 255 21.86 0.80 12.77
CA LEU A 255 22.07 1.01 14.20
C LEU A 255 23.50 0.66 14.59
N HIS A 256 24.14 1.56 15.35
CA HIS A 256 25.41 1.30 16.01
C HIS A 256 25.25 1.49 17.52
N LEU A 257 25.94 0.66 18.31
CA LEU A 257 26.01 0.79 19.76
C LEU A 257 27.47 1.01 20.18
N TYR A 258 27.72 2.08 20.90
CA TYR A 258 29.04 2.44 21.42
C TYR A 258 29.09 2.35 22.94
N ASP A 259 30.25 1.99 23.49
CA ASP A 259 30.53 1.99 24.93
C ASP A 259 30.95 3.38 25.48
N ASP A 260 31.32 3.43 26.76
CA ASP A 260 31.75 4.65 27.47
C ASP A 260 33.07 5.24 26.95
N GLN A 261 33.80 4.51 26.10
CA GLN A 261 35.05 4.92 25.47
C GLN A 261 34.87 5.29 23.99
N GLY A 262 33.66 5.15 23.45
CA GLY A 262 33.35 5.38 22.04
C GLY A 262 33.75 4.22 21.13
N ASN A 263 34.02 3.03 21.68
CA ASN A 263 34.22 1.83 20.86
C ASN A 263 32.86 1.29 20.41
N GLU A 264 32.72 0.94 19.13
CA GLU A 264 31.55 0.20 18.66
C GLU A 264 31.57 -1.21 19.26
N VAL A 265 30.50 -1.57 19.95
CA VAL A 265 30.33 -2.87 20.62
C VAL A 265 29.24 -3.74 20.00
N ALA A 266 28.34 -3.15 19.22
CA ALA A 266 27.36 -3.88 18.42
C ALA A 266 26.87 -3.03 17.23
N PHE A 267 26.39 -3.73 16.19
CA PHE A 267 25.94 -3.16 14.92
C PHE A 267 24.76 -3.97 14.38
N ALA A 268 23.80 -3.30 13.74
CA ALA A 268 22.73 -3.93 12.98
C ALA A 268 22.22 -3.02 11.85
N ASP A 269 22.18 -3.51 10.62
CA ASP A 269 21.58 -2.84 9.45
C ASP A 269 20.29 -3.52 8.96
N SER A 270 19.94 -4.64 9.59
CA SER A 270 18.84 -5.53 9.24
C SER A 270 18.64 -6.58 10.35
N LEU A 271 17.49 -7.26 10.33
CA LEU A 271 17.30 -8.54 11.02
C LEU A 271 17.20 -9.65 9.96
N GLY A 272 18.37 -10.17 9.57
CA GLY A 272 18.47 -11.16 8.49
C GLY A 272 18.09 -10.55 7.14
N PHE A 273 16.85 -10.75 6.70
CA PHE A 273 16.33 -10.20 5.44
C PHE A 273 15.25 -9.12 5.66
N LEU A 274 14.90 -8.85 6.92
CA LEU A 274 14.04 -7.74 7.29
C LEU A 274 14.89 -6.48 7.36
N HIS A 275 14.48 -5.44 6.64
CA HIS A 275 15.25 -4.19 6.54
C HIS A 275 15.19 -3.34 7.81
N ASP A 276 14.16 -3.56 8.64
CA ASP A 276 14.09 -3.18 10.06
C ASP A 276 15.30 -3.67 10.89
N PRO A 277 16.34 -2.88 11.26
CA PRO A 277 17.43 -3.44 12.06
C PRO A 277 16.96 -3.73 13.50
N VAL A 278 17.47 -4.83 14.04
CA VAL A 278 17.31 -5.18 15.46
C VAL A 278 18.66 -5.56 16.03
N LEU A 279 19.09 -4.79 17.02
CA LEU A 279 20.36 -4.98 17.71
C LEU A 279 20.12 -5.70 19.04
N TYR A 280 20.93 -6.71 19.32
CA TYR A 280 20.93 -7.44 20.59
C TYR A 280 22.30 -7.35 21.25
N TYR A 281 22.35 -7.07 22.54
CA TYR A 281 23.62 -6.94 23.26
C TYR A 281 23.47 -7.30 24.75
N GLU A 282 24.33 -8.19 25.26
CA GLU A 282 24.42 -8.44 26.71
C GLU A 282 25.49 -7.52 27.31
N VAL A 283 25.06 -6.59 28.15
CA VAL A 283 25.91 -5.53 28.68
C VAL A 283 27.01 -6.12 29.58
N PRO A 284 28.30 -5.98 29.26
CA PRO A 284 29.38 -6.64 29.99
C PRO A 284 29.79 -5.90 31.28
N LYS A 285 29.49 -4.59 31.35
CA LYS A 285 29.90 -3.69 32.43
C LYS A 285 28.87 -2.57 32.58
N ASP A 286 28.63 -2.18 33.82
CA ASP A 286 27.94 -0.93 34.15
C ASP A 286 28.60 0.26 33.43
N GLY A 287 27.78 1.10 32.80
CA GLY A 287 28.29 2.28 32.12
C GLY A 287 27.24 3.02 31.33
N VAL A 288 27.70 4.09 30.67
CA VAL A 288 26.94 4.82 29.67
C VAL A 288 27.23 4.20 28.31
N TYR A 289 26.19 4.00 27.52
CA TYR A 289 26.27 3.53 26.14
C TYR A 289 25.59 4.54 25.23
N THR A 290 25.99 4.60 23.97
CA THR A 290 25.37 5.45 22.94
C THR A 290 24.79 4.59 21.83
N ILE A 291 23.49 4.73 21.57
CA ILE A 291 22.86 4.20 20.35
C ILE A 291 22.91 5.30 19.29
N GLU A 292 23.30 4.93 18.08
CA GLU A 292 23.38 5.79 16.91
C GLU A 292 22.51 5.21 15.79
N ILE A 293 21.84 6.07 15.05
CA ILE A 293 21.04 5.71 13.87
C ILE A 293 21.33 6.63 12.69
N HIS A 294 21.40 6.06 11.50
CA HIS A 294 21.45 6.81 10.25
C HIS A 294 20.88 6.00 9.08
N ASP A 295 20.70 6.64 7.92
CA ASP A 295 20.45 5.91 6.67
C ASP A 295 21.75 5.30 6.12
N SER A 296 21.69 4.06 5.63
CA SER A 296 22.86 3.30 5.15
C SER A 296 23.77 4.02 4.14
N ILE A 297 23.21 4.98 3.39
CA ILE A 297 23.95 5.79 2.41
C ILE A 297 23.79 7.29 2.67
N TYR A 298 23.49 7.66 3.93
CA TYR A 298 23.42 9.04 4.42
C TYR A 298 22.46 9.93 3.61
N ARG A 299 21.37 9.33 3.10
CA ARG A 299 20.22 10.11 2.64
C ARG A 299 19.54 10.73 3.85
N GLY A 300 18.40 11.33 3.60
CA GLY A 300 17.51 11.85 4.61
C GLY A 300 16.52 12.78 3.94
N ARG A 301 15.34 12.88 4.54
CA ARG A 301 14.22 13.69 4.06
C ARG A 301 13.20 13.69 5.19
N GLU A 302 12.26 14.64 5.15
CA GLU A 302 11.24 14.77 6.19
C GLU A 302 10.37 13.49 6.37
N ASP A 303 10.39 12.53 5.45
CA ASP A 303 9.71 11.23 5.58
C ASP A 303 10.62 10.06 5.98
N PHE A 304 11.88 10.30 6.35
CA PHE A 304 12.79 9.29 6.91
C PHE A 304 12.60 9.20 8.44
N VAL A 305 11.36 8.89 8.83
CA VAL A 305 10.95 8.79 10.23
C VAL A 305 11.28 7.39 10.77
N TYR A 306 11.75 7.33 12.01
CA TYR A 306 12.01 6.08 12.71
C TYR A 306 11.45 6.06 14.13
N ARG A 307 11.35 4.84 14.65
CA ARG A 307 11.09 4.55 16.06
C ARG A 307 12.01 3.46 16.56
N ILE A 308 12.81 3.71 17.59
CA ILE A 308 13.66 2.70 18.23
C ILE A 308 13.05 2.32 19.58
N SER A 309 12.55 1.09 19.71
CA SER A 309 12.19 0.51 21.01
C SER A 309 13.43 -0.11 21.63
N ILE A 310 13.89 0.41 22.78
CA ILE A 310 15.15 0.03 23.41
C ILE A 310 14.97 -0.36 24.88
N GLY A 311 15.57 -1.48 25.30
CA GLY A 311 15.60 -1.94 26.70
C GLY A 311 15.63 -3.46 26.83
N GLU A 312 15.40 -3.99 28.04
CA GLU A 312 15.17 -5.43 28.25
C GLU A 312 13.74 -5.81 27.87
N ILE A 313 13.40 -5.62 26.60
CA ILE A 313 12.06 -5.86 26.05
C ILE A 313 11.99 -7.23 25.36
N PRO A 314 10.84 -7.94 25.40
CA PRO A 314 10.69 -9.20 24.71
C PRO A 314 10.73 -9.00 23.19
N TYR A 315 11.47 -9.87 22.50
CA TYR A 315 11.55 -9.88 21.04
C TYR A 315 11.69 -11.31 20.53
N VAL A 316 10.71 -11.77 19.74
CA VAL A 316 10.67 -13.10 19.13
C VAL A 316 11.47 -13.07 17.83
N THR A 317 12.45 -13.95 17.72
CA THR A 317 13.31 -14.11 16.55
C THR A 317 12.94 -15.33 15.71
N GLY A 318 12.15 -16.25 16.25
CA GLY A 318 11.73 -17.45 15.55
C GLY A 318 10.64 -18.21 16.28
N LEU A 319 9.93 -19.05 15.53
CA LEU A 319 8.87 -19.92 16.04
C LEU A 319 8.91 -21.28 15.35
N PHE A 320 8.52 -22.33 16.07
CA PHE A 320 8.41 -23.67 15.50
C PHE A 320 7.29 -24.47 16.20
N PRO A 321 6.38 -25.12 15.46
CA PRO A 321 6.27 -25.13 14.00
C PRO A 321 5.85 -23.78 13.39
N LEU A 322 6.17 -23.61 12.09
CA LEU A 322 5.70 -22.59 11.11
C LEU A 322 4.21 -22.20 11.15
N GLY A 323 3.38 -23.03 11.79
CA GLY A 323 1.94 -23.08 11.57
C GLY A 323 1.29 -24.26 12.26
N GLY A 324 -0.01 -24.41 12.05
CA GLY A 324 -0.79 -25.51 12.60
C GLY A 324 -2.13 -25.71 11.93
N ARG A 325 -2.73 -26.86 12.19
CA ARG A 325 -3.98 -27.26 11.57
C ARG A 325 -5.18 -26.61 12.24
N ALA A 326 -6.09 -26.07 11.43
CA ALA A 326 -7.31 -25.43 11.92
C ALA A 326 -8.14 -26.38 12.80
N GLY A 327 -8.53 -25.90 13.98
CA GLY A 327 -9.29 -26.62 14.99
C GLY A 327 -8.50 -27.67 15.77
N GLN A 328 -7.16 -27.71 15.63
CA GLN A 328 -6.30 -28.61 16.39
C GLN A 328 -5.31 -27.80 17.24
N PRO A 329 -5.32 -27.96 18.57
CA PRO A 329 -4.35 -27.32 19.44
C PRO A 329 -2.92 -27.63 19.00
N VAL A 330 -2.05 -26.63 19.06
CA VAL A 330 -0.63 -26.78 18.74
C VAL A 330 0.23 -26.02 19.74
N THR A 331 1.26 -26.67 20.25
CA THR A 331 2.28 -26.02 21.08
C THR A 331 3.40 -25.52 20.16
N VAL A 332 3.64 -24.23 20.20
CA VAL A 332 4.68 -23.54 19.43
C VAL A 332 5.83 -23.19 20.36
N GLU A 333 7.03 -23.61 20.01
CA GLU A 333 8.28 -23.16 20.60
C GLU A 333 8.59 -21.73 20.12
N LEU A 334 8.94 -20.87 21.06
CA LEU A 334 9.37 -19.49 20.80
C LEU A 334 10.87 -19.38 21.04
N LYS A 335 11.55 -18.73 20.11
CA LYS A 335 12.93 -18.29 20.26
C LYS A 335 13.01 -16.77 20.23
N GLY A 336 13.87 -16.20 21.04
CA GLY A 336 14.04 -14.76 21.09
C GLY A 336 14.77 -14.27 22.33
N TRP A 337 14.71 -12.96 22.53
CA TRP A 337 15.30 -12.24 23.64
C TRP A 337 14.22 -11.84 24.65
N ASN A 338 14.56 -11.90 25.93
CA ASN A 338 13.70 -11.49 27.07
C ASN A 338 12.28 -12.04 27.02
N LEU A 339 12.07 -13.22 26.42
CA LEU A 339 10.75 -13.78 26.25
C LEU A 339 10.15 -14.17 27.62
N PRO A 340 8.88 -13.79 27.89
CA PRO A 340 8.23 -14.15 29.15
C PRO A 340 7.92 -15.64 29.23
N VAL A 341 7.79 -16.31 28.08
CA VAL A 341 7.53 -17.74 27.93
C VAL A 341 8.35 -18.32 26.78
N LYS A 342 8.67 -19.61 26.86
CA LYS A 342 9.39 -20.35 25.80
C LYS A 342 8.47 -21.10 24.86
N THR A 343 7.20 -21.28 25.23
CA THR A 343 6.22 -22.02 24.45
C THR A 343 4.86 -21.35 24.54
N LEU A 344 4.08 -21.43 23.47
CA LEU A 344 2.71 -20.93 23.39
C LEU A 344 1.78 -22.06 22.94
N ASN A 345 0.61 -22.18 23.58
CA ASN A 345 -0.45 -23.07 23.09
C ASN A 345 -1.42 -22.25 22.25
N LEU A 346 -1.52 -22.59 20.97
CA LEU A 346 -2.42 -21.97 20.02
C LEU A 346 -3.58 -22.91 19.69
N GLU A 347 -4.74 -22.31 19.41
CA GLU A 347 -5.91 -22.96 18.83
C GLU A 347 -6.14 -22.36 17.43
N PRO A 348 -5.43 -22.85 16.40
CA PRO A 348 -5.49 -22.28 15.07
C PRO A 348 -6.92 -22.33 14.54
N SER A 349 -7.44 -21.22 14.03
CA SER A 349 -8.76 -21.20 13.40
C SER A 349 -8.80 -20.19 12.27
N PHE A 350 -9.61 -20.48 11.25
CA PHE A 350 -9.97 -19.47 10.27
C PHE A 350 -10.98 -18.53 10.91
N TYR A 351 -10.53 -17.40 11.48
CA TYR A 351 -11.44 -16.34 11.93
C TYR A 351 -12.40 -15.92 10.79
N ARG A 352 -13.61 -15.44 11.15
CA ARG A 352 -14.69 -15.04 10.21
C ARG A 352 -14.12 -14.19 9.05
N GLY A 353 -14.02 -14.79 7.87
CA GLY A 353 -13.46 -14.17 6.67
C GLY A 353 -12.75 -15.14 5.73
N GLY A 354 -12.17 -16.23 6.27
CA GLY A 354 -11.59 -17.33 5.47
C GLY A 354 -10.12 -17.14 5.10
N ALA A 355 -9.35 -18.24 5.25
CA ALA A 355 -7.99 -18.54 4.76
C ALA A 355 -6.89 -17.46 4.79
N GLY A 356 -5.74 -17.82 5.38
CA GLY A 356 -4.46 -17.13 5.15
C GLY A 356 -3.88 -16.52 6.41
N ILE A 357 -2.82 -17.18 6.89
CA ILE A 357 -1.64 -16.62 7.56
C ILE A 357 -1.85 -15.25 8.20
N ARG A 358 -1.97 -15.19 9.52
CA ARG A 358 -1.85 -13.95 10.26
C ARG A 358 -0.56 -13.97 11.07
N PRO A 359 0.16 -12.84 11.15
CA PRO A 359 1.03 -12.65 12.28
C PRO A 359 0.15 -12.49 13.52
N ASP A 360 0.05 -13.53 14.33
CA ASP A 360 -0.62 -13.42 15.63
C ASP A 360 0.25 -12.55 16.54
N ILE A 361 -0.40 -11.61 17.23
CA ILE A 361 0.26 -10.82 18.26
C ILE A 361 0.30 -11.68 19.51
N LEU A 362 1.51 -11.98 19.98
CA LEU A 362 1.74 -12.47 21.34
C LEU A 362 1.38 -11.34 22.32
N GLU A 363 0.12 -11.30 22.74
CA GLU A 363 -0.33 -10.43 23.84
C GLU A 363 -0.51 -11.30 25.08
N GLN A 364 0.54 -11.39 25.91
CA GLN A 364 0.47 -12.05 27.21
C GLN A 364 0.70 -10.99 28.30
N ASN A 365 -0.21 -10.91 29.27
CA ASN A 365 -0.11 -9.98 30.41
C ASN A 365 0.01 -8.50 30.02
N ASN A 366 -0.61 -8.08 28.92
CA ASN A 366 -0.58 -6.68 28.46
C ASN A 366 0.82 -6.19 28.05
N ILE A 367 1.72 -7.13 27.72
CA ILE A 367 3.04 -6.87 27.13
C ILE A 367 2.95 -7.18 25.63
N PHE A 368 3.10 -6.15 24.81
CA PHE A 368 3.23 -6.29 23.37
C PHE A 368 4.64 -6.79 22.99
N CYS A 369 4.70 -7.84 22.19
CA CYS A 369 5.90 -8.32 21.50
C CYS A 369 5.81 -7.99 20.00
N ASN A 370 6.94 -8.06 19.28
CA ASN A 370 6.93 -7.98 17.82
C ASN A 370 6.03 -9.06 17.19
N ARG A 371 5.54 -8.76 15.98
CA ARG A 371 4.68 -9.65 15.21
C ARG A 371 5.50 -10.73 14.49
N VAL A 372 5.03 -11.97 14.53
CA VAL A 372 5.61 -13.10 13.80
C VAL A 372 4.52 -13.88 13.08
N GLY A 373 4.77 -14.30 11.84
CA GLY A 373 3.80 -14.99 11.00
C GLY A 373 3.49 -16.41 11.46
N PHE A 374 2.22 -16.83 11.42
CA PHE A 374 1.81 -18.21 11.71
C PHE A 374 0.81 -18.72 10.66
N ILE A 375 1.08 -19.90 10.08
CA ILE A 375 0.26 -20.45 8.99
C ILE A 375 -0.84 -21.35 9.53
N VAL A 376 -2.06 -21.16 9.04
CA VAL A 376 -3.20 -22.05 9.34
C VAL A 376 -3.70 -22.71 8.07
N ASP A 377 -3.74 -24.05 8.04
CA ASP A 377 -4.32 -24.84 6.95
C ASP A 377 -5.23 -25.97 7.52
N THR A 378 -5.88 -26.72 6.63
CA THR A 378 -6.70 -27.90 6.95
C THR A 378 -6.01 -29.23 6.65
N LEU A 379 -4.93 -29.21 5.85
CA LEU A 379 -4.17 -30.40 5.47
C LEU A 379 -3.61 -31.14 6.68
N ARG A 380 -3.36 -32.44 6.50
CA ARG A 380 -2.61 -33.24 7.48
C ARG A 380 -1.20 -32.66 7.61
N GLU A 381 -0.69 -32.63 8.82
CA GLU A 381 0.66 -32.18 9.11
C GLU A 381 1.46 -33.30 9.77
N GLU A 382 2.75 -33.38 9.45
CA GLU A 382 3.72 -34.27 10.09
C GLU A 382 4.98 -33.45 10.43
N PHE A 383 5.73 -33.88 11.43
CA PHE A 383 7.06 -33.36 11.67
C PHE A 383 8.07 -34.19 10.88
N GLU A 384 9.18 -33.57 10.50
CA GLU A 384 10.33 -34.31 10.00
C GLU A 384 10.85 -35.30 11.07
N THR A 385 11.61 -36.30 10.64
CA THR A 385 12.25 -37.26 11.53
C THR A 385 13.65 -37.55 11.02
N GLU A 386 14.65 -37.16 11.80
CA GLU A 386 16.06 -37.42 11.52
C GLU A 386 16.50 -38.85 11.93
N PRO A 387 17.53 -39.42 11.26
CA PRO A 387 18.27 -38.86 10.12
C PRO A 387 17.51 -39.06 8.80
N ASN A 388 17.42 -38.02 7.96
CA ASN A 388 16.85 -38.11 6.61
C ASN A 388 17.72 -37.41 5.53
N ASP A 389 19.00 -37.14 5.83
CA ASP A 389 19.96 -36.35 5.05
C ASP A 389 20.30 -36.93 3.64
N THR A 390 19.76 -38.12 3.30
CA THR A 390 20.13 -38.90 2.10
C THR A 390 18.94 -39.68 1.55
N PRO A 391 18.87 -39.96 0.23
CA PRO A 391 17.75 -40.71 -0.36
C PRO A 391 17.47 -42.08 0.27
N ASP A 392 18.48 -42.81 0.72
CA ASP A 392 18.32 -44.13 1.37
C ASP A 392 17.76 -44.05 2.78
N LYS A 393 17.85 -42.88 3.43
CA LYS A 393 17.27 -42.58 4.75
C LYS A 393 16.02 -41.71 4.66
N ALA A 394 15.54 -41.42 3.46
CA ALA A 394 14.42 -40.52 3.25
C ALA A 394 13.19 -40.92 4.06
N GLN A 395 12.57 -39.97 4.75
CA GLN A 395 11.35 -40.20 5.51
C GLN A 395 10.19 -40.52 4.55
N GLU A 396 9.54 -41.66 4.72
CA GLU A 396 8.37 -42.03 3.93
C GLU A 396 7.15 -41.21 4.36
N VAL A 397 6.52 -40.51 3.41
CA VAL A 397 5.36 -39.64 3.66
C VAL A 397 4.21 -39.95 2.71
N SER A 398 2.98 -39.69 3.17
CA SER A 398 1.75 -39.89 2.37
C SER A 398 1.13 -38.56 1.97
N VAL A 399 1.20 -38.24 0.68
CA VAL A 399 0.66 -36.99 0.11
C VAL A 399 -0.87 -37.06 -0.10
N PRO A 400 -1.63 -35.95 0.04
CA PRO A 400 -1.16 -34.60 0.36
C PRO A 400 -0.90 -34.36 1.85
N LEU A 401 0.19 -33.67 2.17
CA LEU A 401 0.54 -33.28 3.53
C LEU A 401 1.30 -31.95 3.59
N VAL A 402 1.46 -31.45 4.81
CA VAL A 402 2.43 -30.41 5.20
C VAL A 402 3.47 -31.05 6.11
N ILE A 403 4.74 -30.75 5.89
CA ILE A 403 5.83 -31.17 6.76
C ILE A 403 6.33 -29.94 7.51
N ASN A 404 6.45 -30.04 8.83
CA ASN A 404 7.11 -29.06 9.68
C ASN A 404 8.53 -29.57 9.95
N GLY A 405 9.55 -28.82 9.53
CA GLY A 405 10.94 -29.24 9.69
C GLY A 405 11.89 -28.07 9.91
N ARG A 406 13.18 -28.39 10.08
CA ARG A 406 14.31 -27.51 10.28
C ARG A 406 15.51 -28.10 9.53
N ILE A 407 16.19 -27.26 8.76
CA ILE A 407 17.54 -27.60 8.29
C ILE A 407 18.46 -27.52 9.53
N ASP A 408 18.70 -28.64 10.22
CA ASP A 408 19.17 -28.66 11.60
C ASP A 408 20.61 -28.15 11.77
N LYS A 409 21.46 -28.38 10.76
CA LYS A 409 22.89 -28.04 10.75
C LYS A 409 23.34 -27.59 9.35
N PRO A 410 24.48 -26.88 9.23
CA PRO A 410 25.03 -26.57 7.91
C PRO A 410 25.26 -27.83 7.06
N GLY A 411 24.85 -27.76 5.79
CA GLY A 411 24.93 -28.85 4.82
C GLY A 411 23.81 -29.89 4.92
N ASP A 412 22.84 -29.69 5.80
CA ASP A 412 21.70 -30.58 5.95
C ASP A 412 20.72 -30.48 4.77
N ILE A 413 20.17 -31.62 4.37
CA ILE A 413 19.27 -31.74 3.22
C ILE A 413 18.24 -32.81 3.54
N ASP A 414 17.00 -32.41 3.77
CA ASP A 414 15.99 -33.35 4.22
C ASP A 414 15.34 -34.03 3.03
N TYR A 415 15.36 -35.37 3.00
CA TYR A 415 14.73 -36.17 1.95
C TYR A 415 13.42 -36.77 2.43
N PHE A 416 12.36 -36.55 1.65
CA PHE A 416 11.06 -37.19 1.84
C PHE A 416 10.72 -38.06 0.65
N LYS A 417 10.45 -39.34 0.92
CA LYS A 417 10.06 -40.32 -0.09
C LYS A 417 8.54 -40.41 -0.17
N PHE A 418 8.01 -40.28 -1.37
CA PHE A 418 6.57 -40.37 -1.62
C PHE A 418 6.32 -40.95 -3.02
N SER A 419 5.06 -41.27 -3.33
CA SER A 419 4.67 -41.71 -4.68
C SER A 419 3.90 -40.59 -5.39
N GLY A 420 4.59 -39.82 -6.22
CA GLY A 420 4.01 -38.71 -6.97
C GLY A 420 3.65 -39.08 -8.40
N LEU A 421 2.35 -39.22 -8.69
CA LEU A 421 1.83 -39.34 -10.06
C LEU A 421 0.96 -38.12 -10.41
N GLY A 422 1.18 -37.56 -11.60
CA GLY A 422 0.38 -36.43 -12.11
C GLY A 422 0.94 -35.07 -11.70
N SER A 423 0.07 -34.07 -11.61
CA SER A 423 0.46 -32.72 -11.22
C SER A 423 0.69 -32.62 -9.71
N ILE A 424 1.81 -32.02 -9.33
CA ILE A 424 2.23 -31.84 -7.94
C ILE A 424 2.66 -30.40 -7.70
N VAL A 425 2.35 -29.92 -6.50
CA VAL A 425 2.87 -28.68 -5.92
C VAL A 425 3.78 -29.04 -4.76
N ALA A 426 5.02 -28.55 -4.81
CA ALA A 426 5.93 -28.50 -3.67
C ALA A 426 6.16 -27.03 -3.32
N GLU A 427 5.68 -26.57 -2.17
CA GLU A 427 5.73 -25.15 -1.79
C GLU A 427 6.31 -25.00 -0.38
N VAL A 428 7.31 -24.14 -0.24
CA VAL A 428 7.97 -23.86 1.04
C VAL A 428 7.45 -22.56 1.61
N TYR A 429 7.05 -22.57 2.87
CA TYR A 429 6.92 -21.35 3.67
C TYR A 429 8.00 -21.34 4.73
N ALA A 430 9.00 -20.48 4.54
CA ALA A 430 10.06 -20.23 5.50
C ALA A 430 10.34 -18.72 5.57
N ARG A 431 10.85 -18.12 4.48
CA ARG A 431 11.12 -16.69 4.35
C ARG A 431 9.89 -15.85 4.64
N ARG A 432 8.73 -16.23 4.12
CA ARG A 432 7.45 -15.56 4.42
C ARG A 432 7.09 -15.61 5.92
N MET A 433 7.62 -16.59 6.66
CA MET A 433 7.41 -16.80 8.10
C MET A 433 8.65 -16.46 8.94
N TYR A 434 9.48 -15.51 8.49
CA TYR A 434 10.61 -14.98 9.28
C TYR A 434 11.79 -15.96 9.47
N SER A 435 11.78 -17.11 8.81
CA SER A 435 12.93 -18.02 8.78
C SER A 435 14.02 -17.50 7.83
N PRO A 436 15.31 -17.60 8.19
CA PRO A 436 16.43 -17.20 7.35
C PRO A 436 16.70 -18.16 6.20
N LEU A 437 15.99 -19.30 6.13
CA LEU A 437 16.16 -20.31 5.11
C LEU A 437 16.02 -19.71 3.70
N ASP A 438 17.04 -19.97 2.89
CA ASP A 438 17.07 -19.70 1.46
C ASP A 438 16.76 -21.04 0.76
N SER A 439 15.48 -21.38 0.69
CA SER A 439 15.07 -22.76 0.44
C SER A 439 15.39 -23.19 -0.98
N VAL A 440 15.78 -24.45 -1.13
CA VAL A 440 15.96 -25.11 -2.41
C VAL A 440 15.18 -26.40 -2.40
N VAL A 441 14.23 -26.54 -3.33
CA VAL A 441 13.43 -27.76 -3.47
C VAL A 441 13.80 -28.49 -4.75
N ARG A 442 14.06 -29.80 -4.64
CA ARG A 442 14.26 -30.69 -5.79
C ARG A 442 13.26 -31.84 -5.75
N LEU A 443 12.64 -32.13 -6.89
CA LEU A 443 11.91 -33.36 -7.12
C LEU A 443 12.77 -34.31 -7.93
N THR A 444 12.99 -35.54 -7.47
CA THR A 444 13.78 -36.55 -8.18
C THR A 444 13.00 -37.85 -8.41
N ASP A 445 13.36 -38.57 -9.47
CA ASP A 445 12.87 -39.93 -9.70
C ASP A 445 13.63 -40.98 -8.86
N GLU A 446 13.28 -42.25 -9.02
CA GLU A 446 13.91 -43.37 -8.28
C GLU A 446 15.42 -43.52 -8.55
N ASN A 447 15.92 -42.98 -9.67
CA ASN A 447 17.32 -43.04 -10.06
C ASN A 447 18.10 -41.77 -9.66
N GLY A 448 17.46 -40.85 -8.95
CA GLY A 448 18.05 -39.57 -8.53
C GLY A 448 18.09 -38.51 -9.62
N LYS A 449 17.44 -38.72 -10.77
CA LYS A 449 17.36 -37.69 -11.81
C LYS A 449 16.38 -36.60 -11.37
N VAL A 450 16.84 -35.35 -11.44
CA VAL A 450 16.01 -34.17 -11.14
C VAL A 450 14.91 -34.01 -12.20
N VAL A 451 13.66 -34.07 -11.74
CA VAL A 451 12.44 -33.86 -12.53
C VAL A 451 12.05 -32.38 -12.51
N ALA A 452 12.23 -31.71 -11.37
CA ALA A 452 11.97 -30.29 -11.21
C ALA A 452 12.82 -29.71 -10.06
N TYR A 453 13.10 -28.42 -10.14
CA TYR A 453 13.96 -27.65 -9.23
C TYR A 453 13.44 -26.22 -9.14
N ASP A 454 13.41 -25.65 -7.93
CA ASP A 454 13.15 -24.23 -7.69
C ASP A 454 13.83 -23.79 -6.40
N ASP A 455 14.29 -22.56 -6.36
CA ASP A 455 14.90 -21.91 -5.21
C ASP A 455 14.25 -20.56 -4.85
N ASP A 456 13.67 -19.86 -5.82
CA ASP A 456 13.01 -18.57 -5.61
C ASP A 456 11.59 -18.50 -6.20
N TYR A 457 10.61 -18.03 -5.42
CA TYR A 457 9.26 -17.75 -5.90
C TYR A 457 8.73 -16.39 -5.43
N GLU A 458 8.49 -15.48 -6.38
CA GLU A 458 7.82 -14.22 -6.13
C GLU A 458 6.32 -14.42 -5.86
N ASP A 459 5.95 -14.32 -4.58
CA ASP A 459 4.55 -14.28 -4.15
C ASP A 459 4.07 -12.83 -4.02
N ARG A 460 3.31 -12.36 -5.02
CA ARG A 460 2.70 -11.02 -5.05
C ARG A 460 1.74 -10.74 -3.89
N ALA A 461 1.36 -11.76 -3.10
CA ALA A 461 0.61 -11.56 -1.87
C ALA A 461 1.46 -10.94 -0.73
N TRP A 462 2.79 -10.98 -0.86
CA TRP A 462 3.79 -10.55 0.12
C TRP A 462 4.72 -9.45 -0.44
N PRO A 463 4.18 -8.29 -0.83
CA PRO A 463 4.95 -7.26 -1.54
C PRO A 463 6.14 -6.73 -0.73
N LEU A 464 6.10 -6.82 0.60
CA LEU A 464 7.18 -6.28 1.45
C LEU A 464 8.44 -7.15 1.49
N ILE A 465 8.36 -8.41 1.05
CA ILE A 465 9.52 -9.28 0.91
C ILE A 465 10.29 -8.82 -0.34
N THR A 466 11.55 -8.44 -0.16
CA THR A 466 12.43 -8.01 -1.27
C THR A 466 13.37 -9.12 -1.76
N HIS A 467 13.41 -10.25 -1.04
CA HIS A 467 14.24 -11.41 -1.36
C HIS A 467 13.38 -12.67 -1.28
N HIS A 468 12.95 -13.18 -2.42
CA HIS A 468 11.89 -14.19 -2.56
C HIS A 468 12.39 -15.65 -2.40
N ALA A 469 13.11 -15.92 -1.32
CA ALA A 469 13.86 -17.16 -1.08
C ALA A 469 13.03 -18.41 -0.68
N ASP A 470 11.72 -18.35 -0.86
CA ASP A 470 10.83 -19.49 -0.63
C ASP A 470 10.62 -20.20 -1.97
N SER A 471 10.97 -21.49 -2.08
CA SER A 471 10.77 -22.23 -3.32
C SER A 471 9.30 -22.62 -3.50
N ARG A 472 8.85 -22.63 -4.76
CA ARG A 472 7.55 -23.18 -5.16
C ARG A 472 7.57 -23.81 -6.55
N LEU A 473 7.41 -25.13 -6.57
CA LEU A 473 7.24 -25.92 -7.79
C LEU A 473 5.77 -26.26 -8.07
N LEU A 474 5.36 -26.10 -9.34
CA LEU A 474 4.16 -26.71 -9.90
C LEU A 474 4.55 -27.47 -11.18
N THR A 475 4.56 -28.80 -11.14
CA THR A 475 4.99 -29.62 -12.28
C THR A 475 4.11 -30.86 -12.45
N THR A 476 4.15 -31.47 -13.63
CA THR A 476 3.52 -32.77 -13.90
C THR A 476 4.58 -33.84 -14.06
N THR A 477 4.51 -34.87 -13.22
CA THR A 477 5.52 -35.93 -13.15
C THR A 477 4.91 -37.32 -13.37
N LYS A 478 5.72 -38.23 -13.91
CA LYS A 478 5.39 -39.64 -14.14
C LYS A 478 6.17 -40.54 -13.16
N GLY A 479 6.11 -40.21 -11.86
CA GLY A 479 6.81 -40.95 -10.81
C GLY A 479 7.95 -40.16 -10.19
N ALA A 480 7.66 -38.97 -9.63
CA ALA A 480 8.58 -38.39 -8.67
C ALA A 480 8.54 -39.27 -7.41
N HIS A 481 9.71 -39.66 -6.93
CA HIS A 481 9.87 -40.56 -5.78
C HIS A 481 10.39 -39.82 -4.55
N TYR A 482 11.15 -38.75 -4.74
CA TYR A 482 11.67 -37.96 -3.63
C TYR A 482 11.42 -36.47 -3.85
N VAL A 483 11.22 -35.77 -2.74
CA VAL A 483 11.42 -34.34 -2.64
C VAL A 483 12.52 -34.11 -1.62
N SER A 484 13.49 -33.28 -1.97
CA SER A 484 14.53 -32.82 -1.05
C SER A 484 14.39 -31.32 -0.81
N ILE A 485 14.61 -30.88 0.41
CA ILE A 485 14.72 -29.46 0.78
C ILE A 485 16.08 -29.19 1.43
N GLY A 486 16.66 -28.04 1.16
CA GLY A 486 17.89 -27.58 1.82
C GLY A 486 18.02 -26.06 1.72
N ASP A 487 19.13 -25.52 2.21
CA ASP A 487 19.49 -24.11 2.04
C ASP A 487 20.41 -23.92 0.83
N ALA A 488 20.17 -22.90 0.01
CA ALA A 488 20.92 -22.59 -1.21
C ALA A 488 22.41 -22.34 -0.94
N GLN A 489 22.74 -21.87 0.27
CA GLN A 489 24.10 -21.59 0.70
C GLN A 489 24.64 -22.67 1.63
N GLY A 490 23.91 -23.77 1.82
CA GLY A 490 24.27 -24.88 2.71
C GLY A 490 24.29 -24.48 4.19
N ARG A 491 23.56 -23.43 4.59
CA ARG A 491 23.41 -23.05 5.99
C ARG A 491 22.36 -23.90 6.68
N GLY A 492 22.35 -23.87 8.00
CA GLY A 492 21.38 -24.59 8.82
C GLY A 492 21.56 -24.25 10.30
N GLY A 493 20.57 -24.60 11.11
CA GLY A 493 20.51 -24.31 12.53
C GLY A 493 19.06 -24.25 13.03
N PRO A 494 18.86 -24.06 14.35
CA PRO A 494 17.53 -24.10 14.97
C PRO A 494 16.53 -23.04 14.45
N ASP A 495 17.01 -22.01 13.75
CA ASP A 495 16.18 -20.96 13.15
C ASP A 495 15.71 -21.28 11.72
N TYR A 496 16.33 -22.27 11.06
CA TYR A 496 16.07 -22.63 9.67
C TYR A 496 14.82 -23.51 9.54
N ALA A 497 13.76 -23.14 10.26
CA ALA A 497 12.48 -23.81 10.21
C ALA A 497 11.80 -23.60 8.85
N TYR A 498 11.04 -24.59 8.41
CA TYR A 498 10.24 -24.53 7.20
C TYR A 498 8.91 -25.27 7.36
N ARG A 499 7.97 -24.90 6.49
CA ARG A 499 6.77 -25.70 6.20
C ARG A 499 6.77 -26.09 4.73
N LEU A 500 6.96 -27.37 4.44
CA LEU A 500 6.95 -27.92 3.09
C LEU A 500 5.58 -28.53 2.78
N TYR A 501 4.85 -27.96 1.83
CA TYR A 501 3.62 -28.53 1.30
C TYR A 501 3.96 -29.48 0.16
N ILE A 502 3.46 -30.71 0.21
CA ILE A 502 3.54 -31.67 -0.91
C ILE A 502 2.13 -32.15 -1.20
N ARG A 503 1.54 -31.70 -2.31
CA ARG A 503 0.11 -31.89 -2.60
C ARG A 503 -0.22 -31.80 -4.10
N PRO A 504 -1.37 -32.28 -4.56
CA PRO A 504 -1.85 -31.91 -5.89
C PRO A 504 -2.17 -30.40 -5.94
N PRO A 505 -2.27 -29.80 -7.14
CA PRO A 505 -2.76 -28.43 -7.31
C PRO A 505 -4.10 -28.25 -6.60
N ARG A 506 -4.20 -27.17 -5.81
CA ARG A 506 -5.41 -26.76 -5.10
C ARG A 506 -5.81 -25.40 -5.67
N PRO A 507 -6.59 -25.36 -6.77
CA PRO A 507 -7.03 -24.11 -7.38
C PRO A 507 -7.64 -23.17 -6.33
N ASP A 508 -7.03 -22.00 -6.18
CA ASP A 508 -7.36 -21.03 -5.14
C ASP A 508 -7.05 -19.60 -5.63
N PHE A 509 -7.39 -18.59 -4.84
CA PHE A 509 -7.04 -17.20 -5.12
C PHE A 509 -6.97 -16.36 -3.84
N ASP A 510 -6.17 -15.30 -3.86
CA ASP A 510 -6.28 -14.20 -2.89
C ASP A 510 -6.78 -12.95 -3.59
N LEU A 511 -7.45 -12.06 -2.85
CA LEU A 511 -7.98 -10.81 -3.39
C LEU A 511 -7.35 -9.59 -2.72
N ARG A 512 -7.13 -8.54 -3.51
CA ARG A 512 -6.80 -7.18 -3.02
C ARG A 512 -7.78 -6.17 -3.59
N VAL A 513 -8.21 -5.19 -2.80
CA VAL A 513 -9.05 -4.08 -3.27
C VAL A 513 -8.29 -2.76 -3.14
N THR A 514 -8.23 -1.99 -4.24
CA THR A 514 -7.55 -0.69 -4.30
C THR A 514 -8.49 0.41 -4.81
N PRO A 515 -8.36 1.67 -4.34
CA PRO A 515 -7.52 2.09 -3.20
C PRO A 515 -8.13 1.68 -1.85
N SER A 516 -7.31 1.71 -0.80
CA SER A 516 -7.74 1.42 0.57
C SER A 516 -8.54 2.56 1.20
N SER A 517 -8.27 3.79 0.78
CA SER A 517 -9.01 5.01 1.13
C SER A 517 -9.82 5.48 -0.08
N VAL A 518 -11.14 5.41 0.01
CA VAL A 518 -12.05 5.85 -1.04
C VAL A 518 -12.77 7.12 -0.58
N THR A 519 -12.70 8.18 -1.38
CA THR A 519 -13.54 9.37 -1.23
C THR A 519 -14.64 9.34 -2.28
N ALA A 520 -15.89 9.49 -1.86
CA ALA A 520 -17.04 9.52 -2.75
C ALA A 520 -17.99 10.65 -2.38
N ARG A 521 -18.58 11.30 -3.38
CA ARG A 521 -19.68 12.24 -3.14
C ARG A 521 -20.94 11.44 -2.83
N ALA A 522 -21.77 11.93 -1.91
CA ALA A 522 -23.01 11.29 -1.53
C ALA A 522 -23.85 10.91 -2.78
N GLY A 523 -24.39 9.70 -2.81
CA GLY A 523 -25.29 9.19 -3.85
C GLY A 523 -24.63 8.87 -5.20
N THR A 524 -23.30 8.99 -5.34
CA THR A 524 -22.61 8.69 -6.59
C THR A 524 -22.06 7.28 -6.64
N CYS A 525 -21.52 6.90 -7.81
CA CYS A 525 -20.65 5.74 -7.94
C CYS A 525 -19.19 6.21 -8.06
N VAL A 526 -18.27 5.45 -7.48
CA VAL A 526 -16.81 5.66 -7.59
C VAL A 526 -16.12 4.39 -8.08
N PRO A 527 -15.01 4.50 -8.82
CA PRO A 527 -14.29 3.34 -9.31
C PRO A 527 -13.47 2.72 -8.19
N ILE A 528 -13.43 1.40 -8.15
CA ILE A 528 -12.49 0.61 -7.34
C ILE A 528 -11.92 -0.51 -8.21
N THR A 529 -10.76 -1.04 -7.84
CA THR A 529 -10.10 -2.15 -8.54
C THR A 529 -10.00 -3.34 -7.61
N VAL A 530 -10.32 -4.53 -8.12
CA VAL A 530 -10.04 -5.79 -7.42
C VAL A 530 -8.99 -6.56 -8.20
N HIS A 531 -7.91 -6.92 -7.51
CA HIS A 531 -6.83 -7.76 -8.02
C HIS A 531 -7.03 -9.19 -7.50
N ALA A 532 -6.89 -10.16 -8.39
CA ALA A 532 -6.97 -11.59 -8.11
C ALA A 532 -5.60 -12.25 -8.28
N LEU A 533 -5.02 -12.66 -7.16
CA LEU A 533 -3.78 -13.43 -7.11
C LEU A 533 -4.14 -14.91 -7.23
N ARG A 534 -4.23 -15.40 -8.46
CA ARG A 534 -4.70 -16.75 -8.80
C ARG A 534 -3.61 -17.79 -8.51
N LYS A 535 -3.98 -18.89 -7.84
CA LYS A 535 -3.07 -19.96 -7.41
C LYS A 535 -3.42 -21.28 -8.09
N ASP A 536 -2.39 -22.09 -8.34
CA ASP A 536 -2.53 -23.48 -8.77
C ASP A 536 -3.43 -23.71 -9.99
N GLY A 537 -3.35 -22.80 -10.97
CA GLY A 537 -4.12 -22.90 -12.21
C GLY A 537 -5.59 -22.50 -12.08
N PHE A 538 -6.01 -21.88 -10.96
CA PHE A 538 -7.36 -21.34 -10.83
C PHE A 538 -7.65 -20.27 -11.88
N ASN A 539 -8.58 -20.56 -12.78
CA ASN A 539 -8.87 -19.72 -13.93
C ASN A 539 -10.35 -19.34 -14.08
N ASP A 540 -11.19 -19.69 -13.11
CA ASP A 540 -12.64 -19.44 -13.18
C ASP A 540 -12.98 -17.99 -12.80
N ASP A 541 -14.22 -17.60 -13.10
CA ASP A 541 -14.80 -16.33 -12.67
C ASP A 541 -14.89 -16.28 -11.13
N ILE A 542 -14.58 -15.12 -10.55
CA ILE A 542 -14.71 -14.85 -9.12
C ILE A 542 -15.84 -13.82 -8.95
N ALA A 543 -16.94 -14.21 -8.32
CA ALA A 543 -18.01 -13.26 -7.96
C ALA A 543 -17.61 -12.49 -6.70
N LEU A 544 -17.95 -11.20 -6.63
CA LEU A 544 -17.60 -10.31 -5.53
C LEU A 544 -18.85 -9.84 -4.79
N GLU A 545 -18.77 -9.68 -3.47
CA GLU A 545 -19.88 -9.23 -2.64
C GLU A 545 -19.39 -8.50 -1.39
N LEU A 546 -20.09 -7.45 -0.99
CA LEU A 546 -19.84 -6.73 0.26
C LEU A 546 -20.33 -7.56 1.45
N VAL A 547 -19.56 -7.56 2.53
CA VAL A 547 -19.90 -8.28 3.76
C VAL A 547 -20.65 -7.35 4.69
N ASN A 548 -21.95 -7.62 4.90
CA ASN A 548 -22.83 -6.85 5.78
C ASN A 548 -22.72 -5.32 5.59
N PRO A 549 -22.83 -4.79 4.36
CA PRO A 549 -22.64 -3.36 4.13
C PRO A 549 -23.73 -2.53 4.83
N PRO A 550 -23.40 -1.31 5.31
CA PRO A 550 -24.42 -0.34 5.70
C PRO A 550 -25.40 -0.04 4.55
N PRO A 551 -26.63 0.41 4.83
CA PRO A 551 -27.60 0.76 3.80
C PRO A 551 -27.06 1.79 2.80
N GLY A 552 -27.33 1.58 1.51
CA GLY A 552 -26.92 2.49 0.43
C GLY A 552 -25.61 2.13 -0.28
N PHE A 553 -24.85 1.16 0.22
CA PHE A 553 -23.67 0.64 -0.47
C PHE A 553 -24.02 -0.54 -1.39
N SER A 554 -23.49 -0.53 -2.62
CA SER A 554 -23.61 -1.66 -3.56
C SER A 554 -22.47 -1.70 -4.56
N LEU A 555 -22.17 -2.88 -5.10
CA LEU A 555 -21.19 -3.06 -6.17
C LEU A 555 -21.88 -3.19 -7.54
N GLY A 556 -21.43 -2.41 -8.52
CA GLY A 556 -21.72 -2.62 -9.95
C GLY A 556 -20.56 -3.36 -10.60
N GLY A 557 -20.83 -4.32 -11.49
CA GLY A 557 -19.78 -5.13 -12.13
C GLY A 557 -19.00 -6.01 -11.15
N ALA A 558 -19.69 -6.61 -10.17
CA ALA A 558 -19.10 -7.32 -9.02
C ALA A 558 -18.53 -8.72 -9.36
N TRP A 559 -17.52 -8.78 -10.22
CA TRP A 559 -16.84 -10.02 -10.61
C TRP A 559 -15.44 -9.76 -11.17
N VAL A 560 -14.54 -10.74 -11.02
CA VAL A 560 -13.27 -10.84 -11.76
C VAL A 560 -13.38 -11.97 -12.78
N PRO A 561 -13.41 -11.68 -14.09
CA PRO A 561 -13.49 -12.72 -15.10
C PRO A 561 -12.32 -13.70 -15.05
N GLY A 562 -12.57 -14.94 -15.46
CA GLY A 562 -11.57 -15.98 -15.58
C GLY A 562 -10.34 -15.55 -16.37
N GLY A 563 -9.15 -15.86 -15.84
CA GLY A 563 -7.86 -15.47 -16.43
C GLY A 563 -7.48 -14.01 -16.31
N GLN A 564 -8.36 -13.13 -15.79
CA GLN A 564 -7.99 -11.75 -15.49
C GLN A 564 -7.33 -11.68 -14.11
N GLU A 565 -6.22 -10.93 -14.02
CA GLU A 565 -5.53 -10.63 -12.76
C GLU A 565 -6.14 -9.46 -12.01
N LYS A 566 -6.90 -8.60 -12.69
CA LYS A 566 -7.61 -7.49 -12.05
C LYS A 566 -8.82 -7.04 -12.86
N VAL A 567 -9.73 -6.34 -12.21
CA VAL A 567 -10.91 -5.74 -12.81
C VAL A 567 -11.24 -4.41 -12.14
N ARG A 568 -11.68 -3.43 -12.92
CA ARG A 568 -12.30 -2.20 -12.40
C ARG A 568 -13.80 -2.42 -12.26
N LEU A 569 -14.37 -1.98 -11.15
CA LEU A 569 -15.79 -2.04 -10.85
C LEU A 569 -16.20 -0.75 -10.15
N THR A 570 -17.48 -0.60 -9.81
CA THR A 570 -17.96 0.62 -9.13
C THR A 570 -18.55 0.30 -7.78
N LEU A 571 -18.23 1.14 -6.79
CA LEU A 571 -18.92 1.20 -5.52
C LEU A 571 -19.93 2.35 -5.55
N SER A 572 -21.22 2.04 -5.41
CA SER A 572 -22.25 3.04 -5.13
C SER A 572 -22.27 3.34 -3.64
N VAL A 573 -22.44 4.62 -3.28
CA VAL A 573 -22.42 5.09 -1.89
C VAL A 573 -23.77 5.69 -1.49
N PRO A 574 -24.10 5.75 -0.18
CA PRO A 574 -25.36 6.31 0.30
C PRO A 574 -25.55 7.78 -0.13
N PRO A 575 -26.80 8.25 -0.27
CA PRO A 575 -27.14 9.62 -0.70
C PRO A 575 -26.91 10.67 0.38
N GLU A 576 -26.41 10.30 1.55
CA GLU A 576 -26.14 11.18 2.68
C GLU A 576 -24.64 11.17 3.01
N PRO A 577 -24.03 12.35 3.27
CA PRO A 577 -22.65 12.42 3.72
C PRO A 577 -22.50 11.86 5.13
N ALA A 578 -21.30 11.42 5.46
CA ALA A 578 -20.92 10.97 6.80
C ALA A 578 -19.87 11.90 7.41
N LYS A 579 -19.84 11.96 8.75
CA LYS A 579 -18.78 12.67 9.49
C LYS A 579 -17.52 11.83 9.65
N GLU A 580 -17.68 10.52 9.68
CA GLU A 580 -16.61 9.54 9.84
C GLU A 580 -16.62 8.56 8.65
N PRO A 581 -15.47 7.95 8.31
CA PRO A 581 -15.40 6.96 7.26
C PRO A 581 -16.15 5.67 7.63
N PHE A 582 -16.79 5.05 6.64
CA PHE A 582 -17.32 3.70 6.75
C PHE A 582 -16.20 2.68 6.54
N LEU A 583 -16.11 1.68 7.41
CA LEU A 583 -15.20 0.56 7.23
C LEU A 583 -15.93 -0.58 6.52
N LEU A 584 -15.61 -0.81 5.25
CA LEU A 584 -16.24 -1.85 4.44
C LEU A 584 -15.42 -3.14 4.42
N GLN A 585 -16.09 -4.24 4.11
CA GLN A 585 -15.46 -5.53 3.87
C GLN A 585 -16.05 -6.14 2.61
N MET A 586 -15.24 -6.93 1.90
CA MET A 586 -15.64 -7.62 0.68
C MET A 586 -15.07 -9.03 0.70
N HIS A 587 -15.83 -9.97 0.15
CA HIS A 587 -15.34 -11.29 -0.20
C HIS A 587 -15.47 -11.56 -1.69
N GLY A 588 -14.70 -12.51 -2.18
CA GLY A 588 -14.95 -13.16 -3.45
C GLY A 588 -15.29 -14.62 -3.25
N TYR A 589 -16.10 -15.16 -4.15
CA TYR A 589 -16.40 -16.58 -4.17
C TYR A 589 -16.41 -17.14 -5.58
N ALA A 590 -16.01 -18.41 -5.68
CA ALA A 590 -16.08 -19.20 -6.90
C ALA A 590 -16.53 -20.62 -6.57
N THR A 591 -16.97 -21.38 -7.57
CA THR A 591 -17.29 -22.80 -7.39
C THR A 591 -16.15 -23.64 -7.94
N VAL A 592 -15.38 -24.28 -7.07
CA VAL A 592 -14.27 -25.17 -7.44
C VAL A 592 -14.68 -26.59 -7.10
N GLN A 593 -14.70 -27.48 -8.10
CA GLN A 593 -15.06 -28.91 -7.93
C GLN A 593 -16.39 -29.11 -7.18
N GLY A 594 -17.39 -28.26 -7.46
CA GLY A 594 -18.71 -28.32 -6.82
C GLY A 594 -18.78 -27.76 -5.39
N ARG A 595 -17.68 -27.22 -4.85
CA ARG A 595 -17.63 -26.55 -3.54
C ARG A 595 -17.48 -25.05 -3.71
N ARG A 596 -18.19 -24.27 -2.90
CA ARG A 596 -18.02 -22.81 -2.86
C ARG A 596 -16.73 -22.48 -2.12
N LEU A 597 -15.76 -21.93 -2.85
CA LEU A 597 -14.55 -21.34 -2.32
C LEU A 597 -14.83 -19.87 -2.01
N LEU A 598 -14.51 -19.41 -0.80
CA LEU A 598 -14.74 -18.04 -0.34
C LEU A 598 -13.46 -17.46 0.24
N ARG A 599 -13.11 -16.24 -0.18
CA ARG A 599 -11.88 -15.54 0.21
C ARG A 599 -12.16 -14.06 0.49
N PRO A 600 -11.58 -13.47 1.54
CA PRO A 600 -11.71 -12.06 1.80
C PRO A 600 -10.87 -11.27 0.78
N ALA A 601 -11.32 -10.07 0.44
CA ALA A 601 -10.50 -9.09 -0.26
C ALA A 601 -9.84 -8.17 0.75
N PHE A 602 -8.52 -8.21 0.82
CA PHE A 602 -7.75 -7.34 1.71
C PHE A 602 -7.61 -5.95 1.07
N PRO A 603 -7.88 -4.86 1.80
CA PRO A 603 -7.61 -3.53 1.28
C PRO A 603 -6.11 -3.34 1.06
N ALA A 604 -5.77 -2.56 0.05
CA ALA A 604 -4.41 -2.27 -0.32
C ALA A 604 -4.31 -0.93 -1.05
N ASP A 605 -3.11 -0.38 -1.11
CA ASP A 605 -2.78 0.74 -1.96
C ASP A 605 -1.70 0.35 -2.98
N GLU A 606 -1.79 0.95 -4.16
CA GLU A 606 -0.76 0.81 -5.19
C GLU A 606 0.37 1.78 -4.85
N MET A 607 1.48 1.26 -4.32
CA MET A 607 2.63 2.05 -3.89
C MET A 607 3.80 1.87 -4.85
N THR A 608 4.53 2.95 -5.13
CA THR A 608 5.75 2.89 -5.94
C THR A 608 6.98 2.74 -5.04
N GLN A 609 7.75 1.67 -5.25
CA GLN A 609 9.12 1.55 -4.77
C GLN A 609 10.05 2.29 -5.74
N ALA A 610 10.76 3.29 -5.22
CA ALA A 610 11.59 4.19 -6.00
C ALA A 610 10.79 4.86 -7.14
N PHE A 611 11.31 4.89 -8.37
CA PHE A 611 10.72 5.64 -9.49
C PHE A 611 9.71 4.85 -10.35
N ILE A 612 9.67 3.51 -10.27
CA ILE A 612 9.01 2.68 -11.32
C ILE A 612 8.26 1.46 -10.77
N LEU A 613 8.76 0.78 -9.73
CA LEU A 613 8.25 -0.53 -9.32
C LEU A 613 6.96 -0.37 -8.50
N GLN A 614 5.83 -0.90 -8.98
CA GLN A 614 4.54 -0.80 -8.29
C GLN A 614 4.21 -2.06 -7.49
N HIS A 615 3.74 -1.87 -6.27
CA HIS A 615 3.38 -2.90 -5.31
C HIS A 615 1.95 -2.71 -4.82
N ILE A 616 1.23 -3.81 -4.61
CA ILE A 616 -0.12 -3.79 -4.01
C ILE A 616 0.03 -4.02 -2.51
N VAL A 617 0.33 -2.96 -1.76
CA VAL A 617 0.67 -3.03 -0.33
C VAL A 617 -0.60 -3.12 0.51
N PRO A 618 -0.82 -4.21 1.27
CA PRO A 618 -2.01 -4.34 2.11
C PRO A 618 -2.08 -3.27 3.20
N THR A 619 -3.31 -2.85 3.48
CA THR A 619 -3.67 -1.99 4.60
C THR A 619 -4.61 -2.78 5.53
N LYS A 620 -4.94 -2.21 6.69
CA LYS A 620 -5.82 -2.83 7.69
C LYS A 620 -7.28 -2.62 7.37
N ASP A 621 -7.65 -1.38 7.05
CA ASP A 621 -9.04 -0.97 6.88
C ASP A 621 -9.31 -0.53 5.45
N TRP A 622 -10.45 -0.97 4.91
CA TRP A 622 -11.02 -0.42 3.68
C TRP A 622 -11.97 0.72 4.05
N ALA A 623 -11.48 1.95 4.00
CA ALA A 623 -12.18 3.12 4.51
C ALA A 623 -12.84 3.90 3.36
N VAL A 624 -14.15 4.14 3.46
CA VAL A 624 -14.93 4.89 2.48
C VAL A 624 -15.53 6.13 3.13
N PHE A 625 -15.10 7.31 2.69
CA PHE A 625 -15.59 8.60 3.19
C PHE A 625 -16.57 9.23 2.21
N VAL A 626 -17.81 9.45 2.67
CA VAL A 626 -18.91 9.98 1.85
C VAL A 626 -19.11 11.47 2.17
N THR A 627 -18.92 12.33 1.16
CA THR A 627 -18.86 13.79 1.33
C THR A 627 -19.90 14.54 0.48
N GLY A 628 -20.10 15.81 0.78
CA GLY A 628 -20.96 16.70 0.00
C GLY A 628 -22.44 16.29 -0.04
N SER A 629 -23.15 16.73 -1.08
CA SER A 629 -24.58 16.48 -1.27
C SER A 629 -24.87 15.66 -2.52
N ALA A 630 -25.93 14.84 -2.51
CA ALA A 630 -26.25 13.98 -3.64
C ALA A 630 -26.62 14.77 -4.91
N PRO A 631 -26.00 14.48 -6.07
CA PRO A 631 -26.35 15.12 -7.34
C PRO A 631 -27.61 14.48 -7.94
N GLY A 632 -28.76 14.60 -7.27
CA GLY A 632 -30.04 14.09 -7.78
C GLY A 632 -30.05 12.60 -8.13
N LYS A 633 -31.03 12.15 -8.91
CA LYS A 633 -31.08 10.78 -9.45
C LYS A 633 -30.19 10.68 -10.71
N PRO A 634 -29.60 9.50 -11.00
CA PRO A 634 -28.87 9.29 -12.24
C PRO A 634 -29.73 9.64 -13.48
N PRO A 635 -29.15 10.27 -14.52
CA PRO A 635 -29.90 10.71 -15.69
C PRO A 635 -30.37 9.53 -16.57
N CYS A 636 -29.78 8.35 -16.39
CA CYS A 636 -30.14 7.13 -17.09
C CYS A 636 -29.69 5.88 -16.32
N THR A 637 -30.18 4.71 -16.72
CA THR A 637 -29.82 3.42 -16.11
C THR A 637 -29.59 2.38 -17.19
N PHE A 638 -28.54 1.57 -17.06
CA PHE A 638 -28.26 0.47 -17.99
C PHE A 638 -29.32 -0.62 -17.86
N VAL A 639 -29.75 -1.22 -18.98
CA VAL A 639 -30.90 -2.16 -19.00
C VAL A 639 -30.58 -3.58 -19.46
N ASP A 640 -29.37 -3.84 -19.94
CA ASP A 640 -28.98 -5.17 -20.41
C ASP A 640 -28.24 -5.96 -19.31
N ALA A 641 -27.99 -7.25 -19.56
CA ALA A 641 -27.11 -8.06 -18.70
C ALA A 641 -25.62 -7.70 -18.87
N GLY A 642 -25.25 -7.13 -20.02
CA GLY A 642 -23.90 -6.76 -20.39
C GLY A 642 -23.81 -6.39 -21.88
N VAL A 643 -22.67 -5.84 -22.29
CA VAL A 643 -22.44 -5.42 -23.68
C VAL A 643 -21.70 -6.52 -24.43
N ARG A 644 -22.30 -7.01 -25.52
CA ARG A 644 -21.61 -7.92 -26.46
C ARG A 644 -20.98 -7.09 -27.56
N ILE A 645 -19.66 -7.11 -27.66
CA ILE A 645 -18.88 -6.28 -28.60
C ILE A 645 -18.28 -7.19 -29.67
N PRO A 646 -18.73 -7.15 -30.93
CA PRO A 646 -18.08 -7.88 -32.01
C PRO A 646 -16.63 -7.40 -32.19
N VAL A 647 -15.67 -8.33 -32.34
CA VAL A 647 -14.24 -8.01 -32.46
C VAL A 647 -13.91 -7.08 -33.65
N ASP A 648 -14.72 -7.14 -34.71
CA ASP A 648 -14.62 -6.38 -35.96
C ASP A 648 -15.84 -5.46 -36.17
N GLY A 649 -16.55 -5.10 -35.10
CA GLY A 649 -17.77 -4.32 -35.19
C GLY A 649 -18.10 -3.48 -33.96
N VAL A 650 -19.37 -3.09 -33.87
CA VAL A 650 -19.88 -2.17 -32.85
C VAL A 650 -20.91 -2.90 -31.99
N GLY A 651 -20.62 -3.02 -30.69
CA GLY A 651 -21.56 -3.43 -29.67
C GLY A 651 -22.45 -2.26 -29.25
N GLN A 652 -23.59 -2.58 -28.63
CA GLN A 652 -24.58 -1.58 -28.21
C GLN A 652 -24.77 -1.66 -26.70
N ALA A 653 -24.44 -0.58 -25.98
CA ALA A 653 -24.83 -0.42 -24.59
C ALA A 653 -26.15 0.36 -24.53
N ARG A 654 -27.20 -0.23 -23.96
CA ARG A 654 -28.54 0.37 -23.92
C ARG A 654 -28.85 0.92 -22.54
N PHE A 655 -29.35 2.15 -22.50
CA PHE A 655 -29.78 2.79 -21.26
C PHE A 655 -31.21 3.32 -21.38
N MET A 656 -31.94 3.27 -20.26
CA MET A 656 -33.19 3.98 -20.09
C MET A 656 -32.92 5.39 -19.58
N VAL A 657 -33.52 6.39 -20.24
CA VAL A 657 -33.39 7.80 -19.86
C VAL A 657 -34.40 8.09 -18.75
N ALA A 658 -33.98 8.82 -17.71
CA ALA A 658 -34.88 9.23 -16.63
C ALA A 658 -35.89 10.29 -17.12
N ASP A 659 -37.06 10.33 -16.48
CA ASP A 659 -38.10 11.30 -16.82
C ASP A 659 -37.60 12.74 -16.70
N GLY A 660 -37.91 13.58 -17.71
CA GLY A 660 -37.51 14.98 -17.77
C GLY A 660 -36.07 15.23 -18.25
N ILE A 661 -35.30 14.19 -18.56
CA ILE A 661 -33.96 14.33 -19.16
C ILE A 661 -34.06 14.26 -20.69
N ASP A 662 -33.49 15.27 -21.36
CA ASP A 662 -33.32 15.24 -22.82
C ASP A 662 -32.08 14.43 -23.19
N SER A 663 -32.29 13.27 -23.81
CA SER A 663 -31.21 12.36 -24.22
C SER A 663 -30.23 12.98 -25.21
N ASN A 664 -30.64 13.98 -25.99
CA ASN A 664 -29.76 14.64 -26.97
C ASN A 664 -28.64 15.45 -26.30
N ASN A 665 -28.87 15.86 -25.05
CA ASN A 665 -27.91 16.64 -24.28
C ASN A 665 -26.92 15.76 -23.52
N LEU A 666 -27.14 14.44 -23.45
CA LEU A 666 -26.24 13.53 -22.76
C LEU A 666 -24.99 13.22 -23.60
N ARG A 667 -23.85 13.06 -22.91
CA ARG A 667 -22.56 12.63 -23.45
C ARG A 667 -21.99 11.54 -22.58
N PHE A 668 -21.38 10.55 -23.23
CA PHE A 668 -20.76 9.40 -22.58
C PHE A 668 -19.27 9.38 -22.85
N GLU A 669 -18.53 8.98 -21.82
CA GLU A 669 -17.11 8.65 -21.90
C GLU A 669 -16.87 7.34 -21.15
N LEU A 670 -15.79 6.64 -21.51
CA LEU A 670 -15.32 5.49 -20.74
C LEU A 670 -14.19 5.96 -19.81
N SER A 671 -14.32 5.71 -18.51
CA SER A 671 -13.21 5.88 -17.56
C SER A 671 -12.23 4.72 -17.75
N GLU A 672 -11.00 5.04 -18.15
CA GLU A 672 -9.87 4.10 -18.38
C GLU A 672 -10.32 2.74 -18.95
N PRO A 673 -10.86 2.71 -20.18
CA PRO A 673 -11.35 1.47 -20.76
C PRO A 673 -10.20 0.47 -20.99
N PRO A 674 -10.50 -0.83 -21.05
CA PRO A 674 -9.53 -1.84 -21.47
C PRO A 674 -8.91 -1.47 -22.82
N LYS A 675 -7.60 -1.73 -22.95
CA LYS A 675 -6.84 -1.40 -24.17
C LYS A 675 -7.54 -1.98 -25.41
N GLY A 676 -7.87 -1.13 -26.38
CA GLY A 676 -8.55 -1.52 -27.62
C GLY A 676 -10.07 -1.47 -27.57
N ILE A 677 -10.69 -1.14 -26.43
CA ILE A 677 -12.13 -0.87 -26.34
C ILE A 677 -12.34 0.63 -26.22
N THR A 678 -13.24 1.17 -27.05
CA THR A 678 -13.54 2.61 -27.09
C THR A 678 -15.00 2.85 -27.43
N LEU A 679 -15.50 4.05 -27.19
CA LEU A 679 -16.78 4.47 -27.77
C LEU A 679 -16.59 4.75 -29.26
N ASP A 680 -17.57 4.37 -30.08
CA ASP A 680 -17.57 4.72 -31.50
C ASP A 680 -17.85 6.23 -31.69
N THR A 681 -18.78 6.75 -30.89
CA THR A 681 -19.09 8.18 -30.77
C THR A 681 -19.43 8.52 -29.30
N PRO A 682 -19.04 9.69 -28.79
CA PRO A 682 -19.42 10.15 -27.45
C PRO A 682 -20.90 10.57 -27.37
N GLN A 683 -21.55 10.85 -28.51
CA GLN A 683 -22.96 11.20 -28.57
C GLN A 683 -23.80 9.92 -28.68
N PRO A 684 -24.75 9.68 -27.76
CA PRO A 684 -25.62 8.52 -27.85
C PRO A 684 -26.61 8.65 -29.01
N VAL A 685 -27.08 7.51 -29.51
CA VAL A 685 -28.19 7.45 -30.47
C VAL A 685 -29.50 7.40 -29.69
N GLY A 686 -30.28 8.48 -29.75
CA GLY A 686 -31.55 8.62 -29.04
C GLY A 686 -32.67 7.73 -29.63
N LEU A 687 -33.49 7.17 -28.74
CA LEU A 687 -34.73 6.44 -29.03
C LEU A 687 -35.87 7.06 -28.21
N THR A 688 -37.13 6.79 -28.58
CA THR A 688 -38.33 7.41 -27.95
C THR A 688 -38.39 7.32 -26.42
N ARG A 689 -37.75 6.33 -25.80
CA ARG A 689 -37.63 6.18 -24.32
C ARG A 689 -36.27 5.69 -23.83
N GLY A 690 -35.26 5.65 -24.70
CA GLY A 690 -33.96 5.06 -24.36
C GLY A 690 -32.84 5.65 -25.19
N LEU A 691 -31.62 5.23 -24.92
CA LEU A 691 -30.44 5.68 -25.66
C LEU A 691 -29.49 4.51 -25.88
N ILE A 692 -28.82 4.50 -27.03
CA ILE A 692 -27.78 3.53 -27.38
C ILE A 692 -26.44 4.24 -27.37
N VAL A 693 -25.48 3.69 -26.63
CA VAL A 693 -24.07 4.09 -26.69
C VAL A 693 -23.31 3.02 -27.46
N PRO A 694 -22.83 3.32 -28.68
CA PRO A 694 -22.07 2.36 -29.49
C PRO A 694 -20.64 2.19 -28.95
N VAL A 695 -20.24 0.94 -28.74
CA VAL A 695 -18.91 0.56 -28.23
C VAL A 695 -18.18 -0.24 -29.30
N LYS A 696 -16.98 0.17 -29.69
CA LYS A 696 -16.16 -0.53 -30.69
C LYS A 696 -14.98 -1.25 -30.06
N CYS A 697 -14.54 -2.29 -30.76
CA CYS A 697 -13.35 -3.07 -30.45
C CYS A 697 -12.30 -2.90 -31.55
N ASP A 698 -11.03 -2.80 -31.14
CA ASP A 698 -9.87 -2.87 -32.03
C ASP A 698 -9.40 -4.34 -32.13
N PRO A 699 -9.58 -5.01 -33.29
CA PRO A 699 -9.27 -6.43 -33.46
C PRO A 699 -7.78 -6.75 -33.32
N ASP A 700 -6.90 -5.77 -33.50
CA ASP A 700 -5.44 -5.96 -33.35
C ASP A 700 -5.02 -5.99 -31.89
N LYS A 701 -5.86 -5.47 -30.98
CA LYS A 701 -5.57 -5.31 -29.56
C LYS A 701 -6.35 -6.27 -28.67
N VAL A 702 -7.53 -6.72 -29.09
CA VAL A 702 -8.43 -7.52 -28.26
C VAL A 702 -8.90 -8.76 -29.02
N LYS A 703 -8.86 -9.91 -28.35
CA LYS A 703 -9.30 -11.19 -28.91
C LYS A 703 -10.75 -11.52 -28.49
N PRO A 704 -11.49 -12.30 -29.30
CA PRO A 704 -12.76 -12.87 -28.88
C PRO A 704 -12.61 -13.64 -27.57
N GLY A 705 -13.62 -13.55 -26.69
CA GLY A 705 -13.62 -14.11 -25.34
C GLY A 705 -13.07 -13.17 -24.27
N ALA A 706 -12.51 -12.01 -24.63
CA ALA A 706 -12.13 -10.99 -23.65
C ALA A 706 -13.36 -10.48 -22.89
N LYS A 707 -13.27 -10.45 -21.56
CA LYS A 707 -14.35 -10.08 -20.64
C LYS A 707 -13.84 -9.08 -19.62
N GLY A 708 -14.76 -8.28 -19.06
CA GLY A 708 -14.45 -7.30 -18.03
C GLY A 708 -15.64 -6.39 -17.78
N ASN A 709 -15.36 -5.18 -17.29
CA ASN A 709 -16.37 -4.15 -17.09
C ASN A 709 -16.02 -2.86 -17.86
N LEU A 710 -17.06 -2.14 -18.27
CA LEU A 710 -17.02 -0.79 -18.81
C LEU A 710 -17.57 0.18 -17.76
N LEU A 711 -16.81 1.24 -17.49
CA LEU A 711 -17.20 2.29 -16.56
C LEU A 711 -17.59 3.52 -17.37
N PHE A 712 -18.90 3.75 -17.48
CA PHE A 712 -19.45 4.89 -18.20
C PHE A 712 -19.51 6.12 -17.31
N VAL A 713 -18.92 7.21 -17.76
CA VAL A 713 -19.11 8.54 -17.20
C VAL A 713 -20.15 9.28 -18.04
N VAL A 714 -21.13 9.87 -17.36
CA VAL A 714 -22.18 10.64 -18.01
C VAL A 714 -22.02 12.12 -17.68
N SER A 715 -22.22 12.94 -18.71
CA SER A 715 -22.30 14.39 -18.60
C SER A 715 -23.42 14.93 -19.47
N GLN A 716 -23.83 16.16 -19.21
CA GLN A 716 -24.79 16.91 -20.01
C GLN A 716 -24.11 18.12 -20.63
N GLU A 717 -24.35 18.33 -21.92
CA GLU A 717 -24.00 19.54 -22.62
C GLU A 717 -25.27 20.35 -22.88
N THR A 718 -25.28 21.60 -22.42
CA THR A 718 -26.39 22.54 -22.64
C THR A 718 -25.85 23.77 -23.36
N SER A 719 -26.42 24.09 -24.52
CA SER A 719 -26.07 25.31 -25.24
C SER A 719 -26.92 26.48 -24.76
N TYR A 720 -26.28 27.63 -24.50
CA TYR A 720 -26.92 28.87 -24.07
C TYR A 720 -26.26 30.06 -24.75
N VAL A 721 -26.97 31.16 -24.91
CA VAL A 721 -26.40 32.40 -25.45
C VAL A 721 -25.80 33.22 -24.31
N SER A 722 -24.50 33.53 -24.38
CA SER A 722 -23.83 34.38 -23.39
C SER A 722 -24.49 35.76 -23.32
N ARG A 723 -24.75 36.24 -22.10
CA ARG A 723 -25.36 37.56 -21.89
C ARG A 723 -24.42 38.71 -22.25
N GLU A 724 -23.11 38.52 -22.15
CA GLU A 724 -22.10 39.54 -22.45
C GLU A 724 -21.82 39.64 -23.95
N ASP A 725 -21.53 38.51 -24.59
CA ASP A 725 -21.05 38.48 -25.98
C ASP A 725 -22.13 38.13 -27.01
N LYS A 726 -23.33 37.76 -26.57
CA LYS A 726 -24.42 37.21 -27.42
C LYS A 726 -23.98 36.02 -28.30
N LYS A 727 -22.92 35.32 -27.90
CA LYS A 727 -22.41 34.12 -28.58
C LYS A 727 -23.05 32.87 -28.01
N LEU A 728 -23.29 31.88 -28.87
CA LEU A 728 -23.70 30.55 -28.44
C LEU A 728 -22.51 29.88 -27.73
N MET A 729 -22.69 29.60 -26.45
CA MET A 729 -21.74 28.89 -25.59
C MET A 729 -22.34 27.52 -25.25
N THR A 730 -21.49 26.54 -24.97
CA THR A 730 -21.90 25.22 -24.49
C THR A 730 -21.31 25.03 -23.10
N ALA A 731 -22.17 24.82 -22.10
CA ALA A 731 -21.75 24.40 -20.77
C ALA A 731 -21.84 22.88 -20.67
N ARG A 732 -20.81 22.27 -20.08
CA ARG A 732 -20.77 20.85 -19.75
C ARG A 732 -20.92 20.68 -18.23
N SER A 733 -21.80 19.78 -17.81
CA SER A 733 -21.97 19.39 -16.39
C SER A 733 -21.85 17.88 -16.26
N VAL A 734 -20.99 17.40 -15.37
CA VAL A 734 -20.72 15.96 -15.19
C VAL A 734 -21.65 15.39 -14.11
N TYR A 735 -22.42 14.35 -14.45
CA TYR A 735 -23.22 13.59 -13.49
C TYR A 735 -22.35 12.60 -12.70
N GLY A 736 -21.33 12.04 -13.34
CA GLY A 736 -20.38 11.11 -12.74
C GLY A 736 -20.47 9.71 -13.34
N LEU A 737 -19.93 8.73 -12.62
CA LEU A 737 -19.95 7.32 -13.03
C LEU A 737 -21.32 6.69 -12.82
N LEU A 738 -21.72 5.86 -13.78
CA LEU A 738 -22.80 4.88 -13.61
C LEU A 738 -22.25 3.58 -13.02
N PRO A 739 -23.11 2.71 -12.47
CA PRO A 739 -22.72 1.35 -12.11
C PRO A 739 -22.01 0.64 -13.26
N ALA A 740 -20.88 -0.02 -12.97
CA ALA A 740 -20.06 -0.70 -13.96
C ALA A 740 -20.86 -1.76 -14.72
N VAL A 741 -20.62 -1.82 -16.03
CA VAL A 741 -21.35 -2.65 -16.97
C VAL A 741 -20.47 -3.78 -17.49
N PRO A 742 -20.82 -5.06 -17.30
CA PRO A 742 -20.06 -6.18 -17.86
C PRO A 742 -20.00 -6.13 -19.39
N TYR A 743 -18.89 -6.58 -19.97
CA TYR A 743 -18.78 -6.79 -21.42
C TYR A 743 -18.16 -8.15 -21.77
N GLU A 744 -18.46 -8.60 -22.99
CA GLU A 744 -17.80 -9.73 -23.65
C GLU A 744 -17.49 -9.36 -25.10
N VAL A 745 -16.25 -9.58 -25.53
CA VAL A 745 -15.88 -9.49 -26.95
C VAL A 745 -16.24 -10.81 -27.62
N VAL A 746 -17.07 -10.74 -28.66
CA VAL A 746 -17.57 -11.91 -29.39
C VAL A 746 -16.95 -11.98 -30.79
N ALA A 747 -16.91 -13.18 -31.37
CA ALA A 747 -16.45 -13.35 -32.74
C ALA A 747 -17.33 -12.55 -33.72
N GLY A 748 -16.70 -11.98 -34.73
CA GLY A 748 -17.38 -11.23 -35.79
C GLY A 748 -18.40 -12.08 -36.55
N LYS A 749 -19.46 -11.44 -37.07
CA LYS A 749 -20.35 -12.11 -38.02
C LYS A 749 -19.54 -12.34 -39.30
N LYS A 750 -19.10 -13.58 -39.57
CA LYS A 750 -18.64 -13.97 -40.91
C LYS A 750 -19.75 -13.61 -41.90
N THR A 751 -19.54 -12.57 -42.69
CA THR A 751 -20.32 -12.36 -43.91
C THR A 751 -20.05 -13.59 -44.78
N ARG A 752 -21.06 -14.46 -44.94
CA ARG A 752 -21.02 -15.46 -46.01
C ARG A 752 -20.81 -14.67 -47.31
N PRO A 753 -19.79 -14.97 -48.13
CA PRO A 753 -19.73 -14.39 -49.46
C PRO A 753 -21.03 -14.77 -50.17
N MET A 754 -21.77 -13.78 -50.67
CA MET A 754 -22.92 -14.04 -51.51
C MET A 754 -22.48 -15.00 -52.62
N ALA A 755 -23.17 -16.14 -52.71
CA ALA A 755 -23.04 -17.01 -53.87
C ALA A 755 -23.27 -16.13 -55.10
N LYS A 756 -22.29 -16.05 -55.99
CA LYS A 756 -22.51 -15.54 -57.34
C LYS A 756 -23.59 -16.44 -57.95
N GLU A 757 -24.78 -15.89 -58.14
CA GLU A 757 -25.77 -16.49 -59.03
C GLU A 757 -25.15 -16.59 -60.43
N ARG A 758 -25.42 -17.72 -61.07
CA ARG A 758 -24.85 -18.16 -62.35
C ARG A 758 -25.29 -17.28 -63.50
#